data_AF-A0AAW2GH88-F1
#
_entry.id   AF-A0AAW2GH88-F1
#
_cell.length_a   1.000
_cell.length_b   1.000
_cell.length_c   1.000
_cell.angle_alpha   90.00
_cell.angle_beta   90.00
_cell.angle_gamma   90.00
#
_symmetry.space_group_name_H-M   'P 1'
#
loop_
_entity.id
_entity.type
_entity.pdbx_description
1 polymer ?
#
loop_
_entity_poly.entity_id
_entity_poly.type
_entity_poly.pdbx_seq_one_letter_code
_entity_poly.pdbx_strand_id
1 'polypeptide(L)'
;MAGSVATLAILWVSLQTMGLLGHSHSIGTYRLPEGLQNYLSSYTGLPSDYGSEVIVDTGRLQNLRFPRIDGATLNNSITFAQTLVDRMSTLENNIANAGIELEARSPSEKQFWNSYPTVDAFDRSIDAIVATKASSYLVQQNCRRFGLDKNDCARYISTLGLRGTPLGESCAAVHSIECDEMSKYRSIDGTCNNIENPSWGSAMTAYTRVLFSQYFDGIQEPRRIGHTKKPLPSPRLVSAALSASNDQSDASRTLAVMEWSQFIAHDIAHTPVRKMVSTGKPISCCQPDGDTLSPRHIHPDCSPISVPDRDPVYGQHYVRCMNYVRSLPVLRSECTFGPVEQMNQASHFLDGSTVYGSTTKKSRELRTFEGGHLRVNVRNNHAYLPKGDAELMLQCGDNCYNSGDDRVNVHPQLAAIHTIWHREHNRIADELANLNPDWSDETLYQEARRIVIAEIQHITYKEWLPILLGRKYTRAIGLTVGNSYSRNYNSDDEPAVSNEAATAALRFLNSLMQGKLSLPDNFRQQNKTLQLAEHFFNPRVIESEEVLDGLLRGLATQTSQKMDINLIPDITSKLYTSNGNDLGLDAISLDIERGRDHGLPGYNYYRRYCGLPAAKTFDDFLDYIPTEMMRKLRTIYSHPNDVDLIVGGMAERPADDGMIGPTFRCLIYEQFSRSRRTDRFFYDSATQPHPFTPEQLTQLRNVTLARIFCDNGDDITHMQRNVFLKPQAGNELRRCTDFEAIPSVDLFAWAERAKAYR
;
A
#
# COMPACT_ATOMS: atom_id res chain seq x y z
N MET A 1 -50.68 -9.24 -26.00
CA MET A 1 -49.28 -9.44 -25.54
C MET A 1 -48.48 -8.14 -25.59
N ALA A 2 -49.02 -7.04 -25.05
CA ALA A 2 -48.30 -5.76 -24.90
C ALA A 2 -48.39 -5.17 -23.47
N GLY A 3 -49.21 -5.77 -22.59
CA GLY A 3 -49.38 -5.31 -21.22
C GLY A 3 -48.37 -5.86 -20.21
N SER A 4 -47.70 -6.98 -20.52
CA SER A 4 -46.80 -7.69 -19.60
C SER A 4 -45.34 -7.19 -19.61
N VAL A 5 -44.90 -6.55 -20.70
CA VAL A 5 -43.53 -6.00 -20.79
C VAL A 5 -43.44 -4.65 -20.08
N ALA A 6 -44.49 -3.83 -20.16
CA ALA A 6 -44.54 -2.54 -19.46
C ALA A 6 -44.62 -2.70 -17.94
N THR A 7 -45.32 -3.72 -17.42
CA THR A 7 -45.36 -4.00 -15.97
C THR A 7 -44.03 -4.54 -15.45
N LEU A 8 -43.32 -5.37 -16.22
CA LEU A 8 -41.96 -5.83 -15.86
C LEU A 8 -40.93 -4.69 -15.93
N ALA A 9 -41.01 -3.80 -16.92
CA ALA A 9 -40.15 -2.63 -17.01
C ALA A 9 -40.42 -1.62 -15.88
N ILE A 10 -41.69 -1.40 -15.51
CA ILE A 10 -42.04 -0.54 -14.37
C ILE A 10 -41.63 -1.18 -13.04
N LEU A 11 -41.75 -2.50 -12.87
CA LEU A 11 -41.23 -3.19 -11.69
C LEU A 11 -39.69 -3.13 -11.62
N TRP A 12 -39.00 -3.24 -12.76
CA TRP A 12 -37.54 -3.19 -12.82
C TRP A 12 -37.00 -1.78 -12.56
N VAL A 13 -37.63 -0.75 -13.12
CA VAL A 13 -37.32 0.67 -12.85
C VAL A 13 -37.72 1.07 -11.42
N SER A 14 -38.80 0.50 -10.87
CA SER A 14 -39.19 0.72 -9.46
C SER A 14 -38.27 -0.01 -8.48
N LEU A 15 -37.73 -1.17 -8.85
CA LEU A 15 -36.69 -1.86 -8.08
C LEU A 15 -35.34 -1.12 -8.12
N GLN A 16 -35.03 -0.44 -9.23
CA GLN A 16 -33.87 0.46 -9.34
C GLN A 16 -34.04 1.75 -8.52
N THR A 17 -35.25 2.34 -8.48
CA THR A 17 -35.51 3.58 -7.70
C THR A 17 -35.70 3.33 -6.20
N MET A 18 -36.01 2.10 -5.78
CA MET A 18 -36.10 1.71 -4.36
C MET A 18 -34.78 1.25 -3.73
N GLY A 19 -33.64 1.34 -4.41
CA GLY A 19 -32.32 1.06 -3.81
C GLY A 19 -32.11 -0.39 -3.33
N LEU A 20 -33.00 -1.32 -3.69
CA LEU A 20 -32.97 -2.73 -3.24
C LEU A 20 -32.09 -3.63 -4.12
N LEU A 21 -31.51 -3.10 -5.20
CA LEU A 21 -30.50 -3.77 -6.02
C LEU A 21 -29.17 -2.99 -6.05
N GLY A 22 -28.85 -2.28 -4.97
CA GLY A 22 -27.44 -2.03 -4.66
C GLY A 22 -26.84 -3.37 -4.27
N HIS A 23 -26.12 -4.03 -5.18
CA HIS A 23 -25.24 -5.10 -4.76
C HIS A 23 -24.27 -4.51 -3.73
N SER A 24 -24.51 -4.85 -2.48
CA SER A 24 -23.65 -4.61 -1.34
C SER A 24 -22.36 -5.41 -1.55
N HIS A 25 -21.46 -4.89 -2.39
CA HIS A 25 -20.22 -5.57 -2.72
C HIS A 25 -19.17 -5.53 -1.59
N SER A 26 -19.41 -4.81 -0.49
CA SER A 26 -18.57 -4.86 0.73
C SER A 26 -19.13 -5.65 1.92
N ILE A 27 -20.32 -6.26 1.82
CA ILE A 27 -20.89 -7.11 2.90
C ILE A 27 -21.19 -8.55 2.43
N GLY A 28 -20.89 -8.92 1.18
CA GLY A 28 -21.23 -10.25 0.64
C GLY A 28 -20.04 -11.02 0.03
N THR A 29 -19.59 -12.07 0.72
CA THR A 29 -18.82 -13.21 0.18
C THR A 29 -17.71 -12.90 -0.83
N TYR A 30 -16.56 -12.41 -0.37
CA TYR A 30 -15.33 -12.64 -1.12
C TYR A 30 -15.04 -14.14 -1.08
N ARG A 31 -15.37 -14.81 -2.18
CA ARG A 31 -14.83 -16.13 -2.48
C ARG A 31 -13.36 -15.94 -2.79
N LEU A 32 -12.48 -16.70 -2.13
CA LEU A 32 -11.07 -16.76 -2.53
C LEU A 32 -10.99 -17.01 -4.05
N PRO A 33 -10.01 -16.46 -4.79
CA PRO A 33 -9.91 -16.75 -6.22
C PRO A 33 -9.93 -18.26 -6.47
N GLU A 34 -10.60 -18.71 -7.52
CA GLU A 34 -10.83 -20.15 -7.80
C GLU A 34 -9.51 -20.94 -7.81
N GLY A 35 -8.43 -20.36 -8.37
CA GLY A 35 -7.09 -20.96 -8.34
C GLY A 35 -6.54 -21.20 -6.92
N LEU A 36 -6.84 -20.30 -5.98
CA LEU A 36 -6.48 -20.48 -4.57
C LEU A 36 -7.39 -21.48 -3.87
N GLN A 37 -8.68 -21.50 -4.17
CA GLN A 37 -9.59 -22.52 -3.63
C GLN A 37 -9.16 -23.93 -4.06
N ASN A 38 -8.83 -24.09 -5.34
CA ASN A 38 -8.35 -25.34 -5.92
C ASN A 38 -7.01 -25.77 -5.33
N TYR A 39 -6.09 -24.82 -5.10
CA TYR A 39 -4.82 -25.12 -4.45
C TYR A 39 -4.99 -25.48 -2.96
N LEU A 40 -5.74 -24.68 -2.20
CA LEU A 40 -5.97 -24.94 -0.77
C LEU A 40 -6.67 -26.27 -0.55
N SER A 41 -7.67 -26.63 -1.37
CA SER A 41 -8.32 -27.96 -1.31
C SER A 41 -7.34 -29.10 -1.58
N SER A 42 -6.43 -28.94 -2.55
CA SER A 42 -5.38 -29.94 -2.84
C SER A 42 -4.34 -30.10 -1.73
N TYR A 43 -4.04 -29.04 -0.97
CA TYR A 43 -2.98 -29.03 0.05
C TYR A 43 -3.50 -29.39 1.45
N THR A 44 -4.75 -29.04 1.77
CA THR A 44 -5.35 -29.29 3.09
C THR A 44 -6.14 -30.59 3.15
N GLY A 45 -6.41 -31.24 2.00
CA GLY A 45 -7.27 -32.42 1.92
C GLY A 45 -8.75 -32.12 2.19
N LEU A 46 -9.13 -30.84 2.25
CA LEU A 46 -10.50 -30.38 2.43
C LEU A 46 -11.20 -30.32 1.06
N PRO A 47 -12.48 -30.74 0.95
CA PRO A 47 -13.21 -30.72 -0.31
C PRO A 47 -13.34 -29.30 -0.88
N SER A 48 -13.51 -29.18 -2.21
CA SER A 48 -13.60 -27.89 -2.91
C SER A 48 -14.77 -27.00 -2.47
N ASP A 49 -15.70 -27.56 -1.69
CA ASP A 49 -16.84 -26.88 -1.09
C ASP A 49 -16.60 -26.43 0.38
N TYR A 50 -15.42 -26.69 0.95
CA TYR A 50 -15.10 -26.36 2.36
C TYR A 50 -14.95 -24.85 2.66
N GLY A 51 -15.41 -23.99 1.74
CA GLY A 51 -15.61 -22.55 1.90
C GLY A 51 -17.03 -22.07 1.58
N SER A 52 -18.01 -22.98 1.45
CA SER A 52 -19.41 -22.62 1.15
C SER A 52 -20.20 -22.19 2.38
N GLU A 53 -19.71 -22.43 3.59
CA GLU A 53 -20.19 -21.67 4.75
C GLU A 53 -19.66 -20.24 4.63
N VAL A 54 -20.58 -19.29 4.49
CA VAL A 54 -20.30 -17.85 4.36
C VAL A 54 -19.19 -17.45 5.34
N ILE A 55 -17.99 -17.18 4.81
CA ILE A 55 -16.79 -16.82 5.60
C ILE A 55 -17.01 -15.50 6.37
N VAL A 56 -18.00 -14.72 5.93
CA VAL A 56 -18.56 -13.55 6.60
C VAL A 56 -19.92 -13.93 7.17
N ASP A 57 -20.15 -13.71 8.47
CA ASP A 57 -21.50 -13.85 9.06
C ASP A 57 -22.45 -12.80 8.45
N THR A 58 -23.03 -13.10 7.29
CA THR A 58 -24.16 -12.36 6.69
C THR A 58 -25.50 -12.84 7.23
N GLY A 59 -25.50 -13.99 7.93
CA GLY A 59 -26.68 -14.71 8.38
C GLY A 59 -27.32 -14.17 9.66
N ARG A 60 -26.66 -13.31 10.43
CA ARG A 60 -27.25 -12.72 11.64
C ARG A 60 -28.21 -11.55 11.40
N LEU A 61 -28.14 -10.85 10.27
CA LEU A 61 -29.00 -9.67 10.06
C LEU A 61 -30.48 -10.03 9.87
N GLN A 62 -30.79 -11.19 9.27
CA GLN A 62 -32.18 -11.55 8.92
C GLN A 62 -33.11 -11.76 10.13
N ASN A 63 -32.56 -12.07 11.30
CA ASN A 63 -33.33 -12.32 12.53
C ASN A 63 -33.25 -11.18 13.57
N LEU A 64 -32.51 -10.09 13.27
CA LEU A 64 -32.36 -8.95 14.17
C LEU A 64 -33.33 -7.83 13.79
N ARG A 65 -34.05 -7.27 14.76
CA ARG A 65 -34.90 -6.10 14.56
C ARG A 65 -34.06 -4.83 14.62
N PHE A 66 -33.88 -4.17 13.49
CA PHE A 66 -33.18 -2.89 13.40
C PHE A 66 -34.14 -1.70 13.58
N PRO A 67 -33.67 -0.58 14.17
CA PRO A 67 -34.44 0.65 14.26
C PRO A 67 -34.68 1.23 12.85
N ARG A 68 -35.91 1.64 12.53
CA ARG A 68 -36.16 2.37 11.28
C ARG A 68 -35.52 3.76 11.37
N ILE A 69 -34.62 4.06 10.44
CA ILE A 69 -33.95 5.36 10.32
C ILE A 69 -34.49 6.03 9.05
N ASP A 70 -35.10 7.20 9.19
CA ASP A 70 -35.66 7.97 8.07
C ASP A 70 -34.70 9.07 7.58
N GLY A 71 -35.02 9.68 6.44
CA GLY A 71 -34.19 10.72 5.84
C GLY A 71 -33.99 11.95 6.75
N ALA A 72 -34.99 12.29 7.57
CA ALA A 72 -34.85 13.38 8.54
C ALA A 72 -33.80 13.06 9.61
N THR A 73 -33.77 11.82 10.11
CA THR A 73 -32.76 11.35 11.06
C THR A 73 -31.36 11.36 10.45
N LEU A 74 -31.22 10.93 9.18
CA LEU A 74 -29.94 10.97 8.46
C LEU A 74 -29.42 12.41 8.32
N ASN A 75 -30.28 13.33 7.85
CA ASN A 75 -29.91 14.74 7.67
C ASN A 75 -29.53 15.40 9.00
N ASN A 76 -30.33 15.19 10.05
CA ASN A 76 -30.04 15.72 11.38
C ASN A 76 -28.69 15.21 11.93
N SER A 77 -28.34 13.95 11.63
CA SER A 77 -27.06 13.36 12.04
C SER A 77 -25.87 14.02 11.33
N ILE A 78 -26.03 14.38 10.05
CA ILE A 78 -25.03 15.13 9.28
C ILE A 78 -24.89 16.55 9.83
N THR A 79 -25.98 17.27 10.05
CA THR A 79 -25.94 18.64 10.61
C THR A 79 -25.26 18.67 11.98
N PHE A 80 -25.54 17.68 12.83
CA PHE A 80 -24.86 17.52 14.11
C PHE A 80 -23.36 17.27 13.93
N ALA A 81 -22.98 16.39 13.00
CA ALA A 81 -21.58 16.10 12.71
C ALA A 81 -20.81 17.31 12.16
N GLN A 82 -21.42 18.11 11.28
CA GLN A 82 -20.84 19.37 10.78
C GLN A 82 -20.56 20.33 11.94
N THR A 83 -21.53 20.50 12.84
CA THR A 83 -21.35 21.35 14.04
C THR A 83 -20.17 20.88 14.91
N LEU A 84 -19.89 19.57 14.99
CA LEU A 84 -18.73 19.05 15.71
C LEU A 84 -17.40 19.35 15.00
N VAL A 85 -17.38 19.32 13.67
CA VAL A 85 -16.20 19.69 12.87
C VAL A 85 -15.93 21.19 12.97
N ASP A 86 -16.96 22.03 12.85
CA ASP A 86 -16.83 23.49 12.94
C ASP A 86 -16.26 23.93 14.30
N ARG A 87 -16.70 23.27 15.37
CA ARG A 87 -16.21 23.51 16.74
C ARG A 87 -14.76 23.06 16.96
N MET A 88 -14.19 22.24 16.07
CA MET A 88 -12.80 21.79 16.17
C MET A 88 -11.81 22.96 16.06
N SER A 89 -12.16 24.00 15.30
CA SER A 89 -11.36 25.21 15.11
C SER A 89 -10.93 25.86 16.43
N THR A 90 -11.82 25.89 17.43
CA THR A 90 -11.51 26.48 18.75
C THR A 90 -10.47 25.64 19.49
N LEU A 91 -10.57 24.32 19.41
CA LEU A 91 -9.61 23.41 20.02
C LEU A 91 -8.25 23.51 19.33
N GLU A 92 -8.22 23.47 18.00
CA GLU A 92 -6.98 23.55 17.22
C GLU A 92 -6.26 24.88 17.44
N ASN A 93 -6.99 26.00 17.50
CA ASN A 93 -6.41 27.30 17.88
C ASN A 93 -5.82 27.29 19.30
N ASN A 94 -6.47 26.63 20.26
CA ASN A 94 -5.93 26.51 21.62
C ASN A 94 -4.67 25.64 21.66
N ILE A 95 -4.63 24.54 20.90
CA ILE A 95 -3.44 23.67 20.76
C ILE A 95 -2.28 24.45 20.14
N ALA A 96 -2.55 25.17 19.04
CA ALA A 96 -1.55 26.00 18.37
C ALA A 96 -1.02 27.13 19.28
N ASN A 97 -1.91 27.82 20.01
CA ASN A 97 -1.52 28.87 20.96
C ASN A 97 -0.72 28.33 22.15
N ALA A 98 -0.90 27.05 22.50
CA ALA A 98 -0.11 26.38 23.53
C ALA A 98 1.28 25.92 23.04
N GLY A 99 1.63 26.15 21.77
CA GLY A 99 2.90 25.74 21.18
C GLY A 99 3.05 24.23 21.03
N ILE A 100 1.93 23.49 20.97
CA ILE A 100 1.94 22.03 20.82
C ILE A 100 2.05 21.71 19.32
N GLU A 101 3.28 21.57 18.85
CA GLU A 101 3.63 21.31 17.47
C GLU A 101 4.68 20.19 17.37
N LEU A 102 4.86 19.61 16.18
CA LEU A 102 5.94 18.66 15.96
C LEU A 102 7.27 19.42 15.90
N GLU A 103 8.30 18.89 16.57
CA GLU A 103 9.63 19.47 16.47
C GLU A 103 10.23 19.26 15.07
N ALA A 104 10.78 20.33 14.51
CA ALA A 104 11.42 20.30 13.20
C ALA A 104 12.54 19.25 13.14
N ARG A 105 12.54 18.44 12.09
CA ARG A 105 13.43 17.31 11.79
C ARG A 105 13.41 16.18 12.81
N SER A 106 12.47 16.19 13.76
CA SER A 106 12.28 15.07 14.69
C SER A 106 11.82 13.81 13.95
N PRO A 107 12.05 12.60 14.51
CA PRO A 107 11.51 11.37 13.95
C PRO A 107 9.99 11.41 13.72
N SER A 108 9.25 12.08 14.61
CA SER A 108 7.79 12.27 14.50
C SER A 108 7.38 13.19 13.35
N GLU A 109 8.14 14.25 13.06
CA GLU A 109 7.88 15.10 11.89
C GLU A 109 8.23 14.37 10.59
N LYS A 110 9.34 13.63 10.55
CA LYS A 110 9.69 12.76 9.42
C LYS A 110 8.62 11.70 9.16
N GLN A 111 8.02 11.12 10.20
CA GLN A 111 6.87 10.22 10.07
C GLN A 111 5.66 10.93 9.44
N PHE A 112 5.37 12.16 9.84
CA PHE A 112 4.31 12.96 9.22
C PHE A 112 4.57 13.16 7.72
N TRP A 113 5.80 13.54 7.33
CA TRP A 113 6.17 13.71 5.92
C TRP A 113 6.10 12.41 5.10
N ASN A 114 6.47 11.27 5.69
CA ASN A 114 6.30 9.97 5.05
C ASN A 114 4.83 9.60 4.78
N SER A 115 3.87 10.27 5.42
CA SER A 115 2.43 10.05 5.24
C SER A 115 1.70 11.36 4.92
N TYR A 116 2.38 12.27 4.22
CA TYR A 116 1.89 13.62 4.00
C TYR A 116 0.58 13.64 3.19
N PRO A 117 -0.49 14.29 3.70
CA PRO A 117 -1.71 14.50 2.94
C PRO A 117 -1.52 15.65 1.93
N THR A 118 -1.63 15.35 0.63
CA THR A 118 -1.75 16.39 -0.39
C THR A 118 -2.99 17.25 -0.14
N VAL A 119 -3.02 18.46 -0.70
CA VAL A 119 -4.17 19.37 -0.61
C VAL A 119 -5.44 18.67 -1.10
N ASP A 120 -5.39 18.05 -2.28
CA ASP A 120 -6.55 17.37 -2.87
C ASP A 120 -7.06 16.20 -2.00
N ALA A 121 -6.14 15.41 -1.43
CA ALA A 121 -6.49 14.33 -0.50
C ALA A 121 -7.14 14.87 0.78
N PHE A 122 -6.59 15.95 1.32
CA PHE A 122 -7.11 16.59 2.53
C PHE A 122 -8.52 17.15 2.32
N ASP A 123 -8.74 17.86 1.22
CA ASP A 123 -10.04 18.47 0.90
C ASP A 123 -11.11 17.40 0.71
N ARG A 124 -10.79 16.29 0.01
CA ARG A 124 -11.70 15.14 -0.15
C ARG A 124 -12.04 14.44 1.17
N SER A 125 -11.21 14.58 2.19
CA SER A 125 -11.43 13.91 3.48
C SER A 125 -12.49 14.60 4.36
N ILE A 126 -12.77 15.88 4.16
CA ILE A 126 -13.62 16.67 5.06
C ILE A 126 -15.03 16.07 5.15
N ASP A 127 -15.64 15.75 4.01
CA ASP A 127 -16.95 15.12 3.97
C ASP A 127 -16.95 13.72 4.59
N ALA A 128 -15.84 12.99 4.45
CA ALA A 128 -15.66 11.69 5.08
C ALA A 128 -15.57 11.78 6.61
N ILE A 129 -14.95 12.84 7.15
CA ILE A 129 -14.93 13.13 8.58
C ILE A 129 -16.37 13.37 9.08
N VAL A 130 -17.15 14.17 8.36
CA VAL A 130 -18.56 14.43 8.68
C VAL A 130 -19.37 13.14 8.63
N ALA A 131 -19.27 12.35 7.55
CA ALA A 131 -19.98 11.08 7.40
C ALA A 131 -19.63 10.08 8.52
N THR A 132 -18.37 9.99 8.91
CA THR A 132 -17.91 9.11 9.99
C THR A 132 -18.47 9.53 11.35
N LYS A 133 -18.46 10.83 11.66
CA LYS A 133 -19.05 11.37 12.90
C LYS A 133 -20.56 11.17 12.93
N ALA A 134 -21.25 11.39 11.81
CA ALA A 134 -22.69 11.13 11.68
C ALA A 134 -23.01 9.64 11.88
N SER A 135 -22.19 8.74 11.32
CA SER A 135 -22.32 7.28 11.52
C SER A 135 -22.15 6.90 12.99
N SER A 136 -21.18 7.50 13.68
CA SER A 136 -20.97 7.31 15.13
C SER A 136 -22.19 7.76 15.93
N TYR A 137 -22.80 8.89 15.56
CA TYR A 137 -24.02 9.39 16.19
C TYR A 137 -25.21 8.44 15.98
N LEU A 138 -25.39 7.92 14.76
CA LEU A 138 -26.42 6.93 14.44
C LEU A 138 -26.27 5.64 15.28
N VAL A 139 -25.04 5.12 15.45
CA VAL A 139 -24.80 3.96 16.34
C VAL A 139 -25.27 4.24 17.76
N GLN A 140 -24.91 5.40 18.30
CA GLN A 140 -25.19 5.74 19.69
C GLN A 140 -26.69 5.97 19.94
N GLN A 141 -27.36 6.70 19.05
CA GLN A 141 -28.77 7.05 19.24
C GLN A 141 -29.73 5.93 18.84
N ASN A 142 -29.42 5.20 17.77
CA ASN A 142 -30.38 4.29 17.15
C ASN A 142 -30.06 2.82 17.44
N CYS A 143 -28.80 2.40 17.60
CA CYS A 143 -28.50 0.98 17.79
C CYS A 143 -28.29 0.58 19.25
N ARG A 144 -27.42 1.29 19.99
CA ARG A 144 -27.06 0.89 21.37
C ARG A 144 -28.27 0.81 22.29
N ARG A 145 -29.26 1.70 22.09
CA ARG A 145 -30.53 1.70 22.84
C ARG A 145 -31.38 0.44 22.61
N PHE A 146 -31.15 -0.28 21.51
CA PHE A 146 -31.86 -1.51 21.15
C PHE A 146 -31.05 -2.78 21.45
N GLY A 147 -29.91 -2.67 22.12
CA GLY A 147 -29.09 -3.82 22.54
C GLY A 147 -28.37 -4.54 21.41
N LEU A 148 -28.24 -3.91 20.23
CA LEU A 148 -27.51 -4.48 19.10
C LEU A 148 -26.00 -4.50 19.37
N ASP A 149 -25.32 -5.57 18.95
CA ASP A 149 -23.86 -5.62 18.93
C ASP A 149 -23.32 -4.51 18.02
N LYS A 150 -22.18 -3.93 18.40
CA LYS A 150 -21.56 -2.82 17.68
C LYS A 150 -21.24 -3.16 16.23
N ASN A 151 -20.81 -4.39 15.93
CA ASN A 151 -20.43 -4.78 14.58
C ASN A 151 -21.68 -5.05 13.72
N ASP A 152 -22.72 -5.63 14.32
CA ASP A 152 -24.01 -5.83 13.64
C ASP A 152 -24.69 -4.49 13.34
N CYS A 153 -24.61 -3.53 14.26
CA CYS A 153 -25.07 -2.17 14.01
C CYS A 153 -24.25 -1.47 12.92
N ALA A 154 -22.93 -1.58 12.97
CA ALA A 154 -22.06 -1.00 11.95
C ALA A 154 -22.42 -1.50 10.54
N ARG A 155 -22.64 -2.82 10.39
CA ARG A 155 -23.11 -3.43 9.14
C ARG A 155 -24.47 -2.89 8.70
N TYR A 156 -25.41 -2.70 9.64
CA TYR A 156 -26.71 -2.12 9.33
C TYR A 156 -26.59 -0.67 8.85
N ILE A 157 -25.80 0.17 9.53
CA ILE A 157 -25.56 1.56 9.12
C ILE A 157 -24.89 1.62 7.75
N SER A 158 -24.03 0.64 7.41
CA SER A 158 -23.45 0.50 6.08
C SER A 158 -24.44 0.27 4.94
N THR A 159 -25.70 -0.05 5.23
CA THR A 159 -26.77 -0.13 4.22
C THR A 159 -27.50 1.20 4.00
N LEU A 160 -27.25 2.22 4.83
CA LEU A 160 -27.91 3.52 4.73
C LEU A 160 -27.14 4.39 3.74
N GLY A 161 -27.80 4.78 2.64
CA GLY A 161 -27.20 5.62 1.60
C GLY A 161 -26.99 7.07 2.03
N LEU A 162 -25.93 7.70 1.52
CA LEU A 162 -25.70 9.15 1.60
C LEU A 162 -26.41 9.91 0.46
N ARG A 163 -26.86 9.21 -0.60
CA ARG A 163 -27.65 9.80 -1.69
C ARG A 163 -28.96 10.37 -1.13
N GLY A 164 -29.28 11.61 -1.51
CA GLY A 164 -30.45 12.34 -0.99
C GLY A 164 -30.23 13.03 0.36
N THR A 165 -29.00 13.01 0.88
CA THR A 165 -28.55 13.80 2.04
C THR A 165 -27.64 14.94 1.58
N PRO A 166 -27.27 15.90 2.46
CA PRO A 166 -26.32 16.97 2.12
C PRO A 166 -24.94 16.49 1.63
N LEU A 167 -24.53 15.25 1.95
CA LEU A 167 -23.26 14.67 1.47
C LEU A 167 -23.40 13.90 0.15
N GLY A 168 -24.61 13.85 -0.43
CA GLY A 168 -24.89 13.06 -1.64
C GLY A 168 -24.18 13.60 -2.89
N GLU A 169 -23.98 14.92 -2.99
CA GLU A 169 -23.28 15.54 -4.13
C GLU A 169 -21.79 15.15 -4.18
N SER A 170 -21.15 15.07 -3.01
CA SER A 170 -19.76 14.64 -2.88
C SER A 170 -19.54 13.22 -3.41
N CYS A 171 -20.54 12.35 -3.27
CA CYS A 171 -20.52 11.04 -3.92
C CYS A 171 -20.78 11.12 -5.43
N ALA A 172 -21.69 11.99 -5.88
CA ALA A 172 -22.06 12.10 -7.30
C ALA A 172 -20.88 12.53 -8.17
N ALA A 173 -20.01 13.42 -7.64
CA ALA A 173 -18.78 13.86 -8.30
C ALA A 173 -17.80 12.70 -8.61
N VAL A 174 -17.86 11.61 -7.85
CA VAL A 174 -17.03 10.40 -8.05
C VAL A 174 -17.58 9.50 -9.18
N HIS A 175 -18.87 9.64 -9.53
CA HIS A 175 -19.54 8.84 -10.55
C HIS A 175 -19.77 9.57 -11.88
N SER A 176 -19.59 10.90 -11.93
CA SER A 176 -19.86 11.72 -13.12
C SER A 176 -18.66 11.82 -14.08
N ILE A 177 -17.87 10.75 -14.21
CA ILE A 177 -16.66 10.74 -15.06
C ILE A 177 -17.03 10.14 -16.41
N GLU A 178 -16.84 10.89 -17.49
CA GLU A 178 -16.96 10.39 -18.86
C GLU A 178 -15.65 9.76 -19.31
N CYS A 179 -15.73 8.54 -19.88
CA CYS A 179 -14.56 7.78 -20.29
C CYS A 179 -14.50 7.62 -21.81
N ASP A 180 -13.31 7.83 -22.38
CA ASP A 180 -13.00 7.36 -23.73
C ASP A 180 -12.64 5.87 -23.69
N GLU A 181 -13.59 5.03 -24.09
CA GLU A 181 -13.43 3.57 -24.14
C GLU A 181 -12.27 3.14 -25.06
N MET A 182 -11.99 3.93 -26.10
CA MET A 182 -10.97 3.68 -27.10
C MET A 182 -9.63 4.33 -26.77
N SER A 183 -9.50 4.97 -25.60
CA SER A 183 -8.24 5.55 -25.15
C SER A 183 -7.15 4.48 -25.11
N LYS A 184 -6.02 4.80 -25.74
CA LYS A 184 -4.83 3.96 -25.77
C LYS A 184 -4.06 4.00 -24.45
N TYR A 185 -4.12 5.11 -23.73
CA TYR A 185 -3.30 5.37 -22.56
C TYR A 185 -4.13 5.44 -21.28
N ARG A 186 -3.49 5.03 -20.18
CA ARG A 186 -4.05 5.17 -18.82
C ARG A 186 -4.12 6.64 -18.46
N SER A 187 -5.16 7.03 -17.73
CA SER A 187 -5.15 8.28 -16.97
C SER A 187 -4.01 8.29 -15.94
N ILE A 188 -3.68 9.46 -15.42
CA ILE A 188 -2.63 9.61 -14.39
C ILE A 188 -3.14 9.16 -13.01
N ASP A 189 -4.41 9.42 -12.71
CA ASP A 189 -5.02 9.10 -11.43
C ASP A 189 -5.67 7.71 -11.40
N GLY A 190 -5.67 6.96 -12.49
CA GLY A 190 -6.27 5.63 -12.59
C GLY A 190 -7.76 5.61 -12.95
N THR A 191 -8.41 6.77 -13.12
CA THR A 191 -9.80 6.84 -13.61
C THR A 191 -9.97 6.20 -14.99
N CYS A 192 -11.16 5.72 -15.30
CA CYS A 192 -11.51 5.08 -16.58
C CYS A 192 -10.72 3.80 -16.90
N ASN A 193 -10.06 3.17 -15.92
CA ASN A 193 -9.59 1.80 -16.09
C ASN A 193 -10.79 0.86 -16.28
N ASN A 194 -11.76 0.94 -15.36
CA ASN A 194 -13.07 0.32 -15.51
C ASN A 194 -14.04 1.31 -16.17
N ILE A 195 -14.68 0.91 -17.28
CA ILE A 195 -15.58 1.79 -18.04
C ILE A 195 -16.95 1.93 -17.35
N GLU A 196 -17.45 0.86 -16.74
CA GLU A 196 -18.76 0.85 -16.07
C GLU A 196 -18.71 1.57 -14.72
N ASN A 197 -17.55 1.51 -14.04
CA ASN A 197 -17.29 2.18 -12.78
C ASN A 197 -16.02 3.04 -12.89
N PRO A 198 -16.08 4.23 -13.52
CA PRO A 198 -14.91 5.05 -13.86
C PRO A 198 -13.94 5.41 -12.73
N SER A 199 -14.41 5.47 -11.48
CA SER A 199 -13.59 5.80 -10.30
C SER A 199 -12.96 4.59 -9.63
N TRP A 200 -13.29 3.37 -10.05
CA TRP A 200 -12.72 2.17 -9.46
C TRP A 200 -11.22 2.08 -9.68
N GLY A 201 -10.49 2.09 -8.57
CA GLY A 201 -9.03 2.02 -8.56
C GLY A 201 -8.33 3.36 -8.75
N SER A 202 -9.07 4.47 -8.81
CA SER A 202 -8.46 5.79 -8.92
C SER A 202 -7.80 6.23 -7.61
N ALA A 203 -6.83 7.12 -7.70
CA ALA A 203 -6.21 7.78 -6.58
C ALA A 203 -7.23 8.53 -5.71
N MET A 204 -6.89 8.72 -4.44
CA MET A 204 -7.71 9.40 -3.42
C MET A 204 -9.07 8.74 -3.20
N THR A 205 -9.17 7.41 -3.38
CA THR A 205 -10.35 6.61 -3.07
C THR A 205 -10.09 5.65 -1.91
N ALA A 206 -11.12 4.93 -1.47
CA ALA A 206 -11.01 4.03 -0.32
C ALA A 206 -10.20 2.78 -0.66
N TYR A 207 -9.42 2.28 0.30
CA TYR A 207 -9.03 0.88 0.26
C TYR A 207 -10.28 -0.02 0.28
N THR A 208 -10.23 -1.14 -0.44
CA THR A 208 -11.23 -2.21 -0.26
C THR A 208 -10.91 -3.03 0.98
N ARG A 209 -11.80 -3.94 1.38
CA ARG A 209 -11.62 -4.77 2.57
C ARG A 209 -11.80 -6.24 2.28
N VAL A 210 -10.83 -7.06 2.69
CA VAL A 210 -10.96 -8.51 2.69
C VAL A 210 -11.97 -8.96 3.75
N LEU A 211 -11.88 -8.39 4.95
CA LEU A 211 -12.83 -8.63 6.04
C LEU A 211 -13.45 -7.33 6.54
N PHE A 212 -14.71 -7.40 6.99
CA PHE A 212 -15.38 -6.26 7.60
C PHE A 212 -14.60 -5.73 8.80
N SER A 213 -14.50 -4.41 8.91
CA SER A 213 -13.71 -3.74 9.95
C SER A 213 -14.22 -4.00 11.36
N GLN A 214 -13.30 -4.00 12.32
CA GLN A 214 -13.58 -4.17 13.75
C GLN A 214 -13.03 -2.99 14.53
N TYR A 215 -13.88 -1.99 14.75
CA TYR A 215 -13.57 -0.87 15.64
C TYR A 215 -14.07 -1.12 17.06
N PHE A 216 -13.53 -0.38 18.03
CA PHE A 216 -13.97 -0.45 19.42
C PHE A 216 -15.43 -0.03 19.57
N ASP A 217 -15.84 1.05 18.91
CA ASP A 217 -17.20 1.59 18.91
C ASP A 217 -18.07 1.07 17.76
N GLY A 218 -17.46 0.34 16.82
CA GLY A 218 -18.08 -0.16 15.58
C GLY A 218 -17.88 0.78 14.38
N ILE A 219 -17.38 2.01 14.57
CA ILE A 219 -17.29 3.00 13.49
C ILE A 219 -15.87 3.50 13.25
N GLN A 220 -15.14 3.93 14.28
CA GLN A 220 -13.84 4.55 14.07
C GLN A 220 -12.86 4.43 15.23
N GLU A 221 -13.28 4.18 16.47
CA GLU A 221 -12.33 4.13 17.59
C GLU A 221 -11.42 2.90 17.43
N PRO A 222 -10.08 3.04 17.43
CA PRO A 222 -9.17 1.91 17.31
C PRO A 222 -9.45 0.82 18.36
N ARG A 223 -9.16 -0.45 18.02
CA ARG A 223 -9.34 -1.56 18.98
C ARG A 223 -8.46 -1.33 20.21
N ARG A 224 -9.10 -1.27 21.39
CA ARG A 224 -8.42 -1.15 22.70
C ARG A 224 -8.76 -2.25 23.70
N ILE A 225 -9.82 -3.02 23.44
CA ILE A 225 -10.27 -4.13 24.29
C ILE A 225 -10.34 -5.40 23.44
N GLY A 226 -9.72 -6.46 23.93
CA GLY A 226 -9.69 -7.77 23.29
C GLY A 226 -10.93 -8.62 23.54
N HIS A 227 -10.87 -9.85 23.05
CA HIS A 227 -11.92 -10.86 23.09
C HIS A 227 -12.37 -11.17 24.52
N THR A 228 -11.42 -11.27 25.46
CA THR A 228 -11.67 -11.56 26.89
C THR A 228 -12.11 -10.34 27.69
N LYS A 229 -12.47 -9.22 27.04
CA LYS A 229 -12.83 -7.93 27.65
C LYS A 229 -11.71 -7.26 28.46
N LYS A 230 -10.47 -7.74 28.30
CA LYS A 230 -9.26 -7.11 28.84
C LYS A 230 -8.69 -6.08 27.85
N PRO A 231 -7.96 -5.06 28.31
CA PRO A 231 -7.24 -4.16 27.42
C PRO A 231 -6.28 -4.93 26.50
N LEU A 232 -6.17 -4.50 25.25
CA LEU A 232 -5.12 -4.99 24.35
C LEU A 232 -3.74 -4.48 24.83
N PRO A 233 -2.66 -5.26 24.61
CA PRO A 233 -1.32 -4.80 24.96
C PRO A 233 -0.95 -3.57 24.14
N SER A 234 -0.17 -2.67 24.73
CA SER A 234 0.41 -1.54 23.99
C SER A 234 1.21 -2.07 22.77
N PRO A 235 1.11 -1.44 21.59
CA PRO A 235 1.95 -1.78 20.43
C PRO A 235 3.44 -1.86 20.78
N ARG A 236 3.94 -0.93 21.62
CA ARG A 236 5.34 -0.92 22.03
C ARG A 236 5.71 -2.08 22.94
N LEU A 237 4.82 -2.47 23.85
CA LEU A 237 5.02 -3.66 24.66
C LEU A 237 5.13 -4.92 23.78
N VAL A 238 4.29 -5.03 22.74
CA VAL A 238 4.33 -6.14 21.79
C VAL A 238 5.65 -6.15 21.04
N SER A 239 6.04 -5.01 20.44
CA SER A 239 7.30 -4.89 19.68
C SER A 239 8.51 -5.27 20.54
N ALA A 240 8.64 -4.68 21.74
CA ALA A 240 9.76 -4.92 22.64
C ALA A 240 9.84 -6.37 23.17
N ALA A 241 8.70 -7.05 23.33
CA ALA A 241 8.67 -8.42 23.83
C ALA A 241 8.89 -9.47 22.73
N LEU A 242 8.50 -9.17 21.49
CA LEU A 242 8.61 -10.10 20.36
C LEU A 242 9.94 -9.97 19.62
N SER A 243 10.41 -8.74 19.40
CA SER A 243 11.67 -8.48 18.72
C SER A 243 12.85 -8.78 19.64
N ALA A 244 13.63 -9.81 19.33
CA ALA A 244 14.99 -9.90 19.82
C ALA A 244 15.89 -9.19 18.82
N SER A 245 16.81 -8.32 19.26
CA SER A 245 17.83 -7.76 18.34
C SER A 245 18.73 -8.90 17.87
N ASN A 246 18.45 -9.44 16.69
CA ASN A 246 19.16 -10.56 16.12
C ASN A 246 19.39 -10.27 14.63
N ASP A 247 20.60 -9.82 14.32
CA ASP A 247 21.05 -9.52 12.96
C ASP A 247 21.34 -10.85 12.24
N GLN A 248 20.31 -11.39 11.57
CA GLN A 248 20.40 -12.62 10.79
C GLN A 248 20.00 -12.35 9.35
N SER A 249 20.98 -12.42 8.46
CA SER A 249 20.74 -12.29 7.03
C SER A 249 20.09 -13.53 6.42
N ASP A 250 19.28 -13.34 5.37
CA ASP A 250 18.78 -14.43 4.52
C ASP A 250 19.95 -15.16 3.85
N ALA A 251 19.78 -16.45 3.59
CA ALA A 251 20.84 -17.29 3.03
C ALA A 251 21.17 -16.99 1.55
N SER A 252 20.20 -16.50 0.76
CA SER A 252 20.31 -16.43 -0.70
C SER A 252 19.63 -15.23 -1.36
N ARG A 253 18.64 -14.63 -0.71
CA ARG A 253 17.82 -13.56 -1.27
C ARG A 253 18.43 -12.22 -0.96
N THR A 254 18.51 -11.38 -1.98
CA THR A 254 19.24 -10.12 -1.92
C THR A 254 18.36 -8.99 -1.39
N LEU A 255 18.99 -7.88 -1.07
CA LEU A 255 18.34 -6.67 -0.61
C LEU A 255 17.44 -6.05 -1.70
N ALA A 256 17.63 -6.40 -2.98
CA ALA A 256 16.70 -6.07 -4.06
C ALA A 256 15.28 -6.58 -3.81
N VAL A 257 15.09 -7.69 -3.07
CA VAL A 257 13.74 -8.15 -2.70
C VAL A 257 13.04 -7.12 -1.82
N MET A 258 13.73 -6.62 -0.80
CA MET A 258 13.22 -5.60 0.11
C MET A 258 12.89 -4.31 -0.66
N GLU A 259 13.85 -3.82 -1.44
CA GLU A 259 13.69 -2.54 -2.13
C GLU A 259 12.60 -2.58 -3.19
N TRP A 260 12.51 -3.66 -3.97
CA TRP A 260 11.42 -3.84 -4.93
C TRP A 260 10.07 -3.98 -4.23
N SER A 261 10.01 -4.68 -3.08
CA SER A 261 8.77 -4.74 -2.29
C SER A 261 8.31 -3.36 -1.84
N GLN A 262 9.23 -2.49 -1.44
CA GLN A 262 8.90 -1.13 -1.04
C GLN A 262 8.48 -0.26 -2.22
N PHE A 263 9.21 -0.32 -3.33
CA PHE A 263 8.86 0.39 -4.56
C PHE A 263 7.45 0.03 -5.04
N ILE A 264 7.12 -1.27 -5.09
CA ILE A 264 5.80 -1.76 -5.48
C ILE A 264 4.71 -1.40 -4.46
N ALA A 265 5.00 -1.49 -3.15
CA ALA A 265 4.05 -1.06 -2.14
C ALA A 265 3.74 0.44 -2.25
N HIS A 266 4.73 1.26 -2.60
CA HIS A 266 4.55 2.69 -2.81
C HIS A 266 3.73 2.99 -4.08
N ASP A 267 3.87 2.17 -5.12
CA ASP A 267 3.15 2.33 -6.40
C ASP A 267 1.64 2.16 -6.25
N ILE A 268 1.21 1.23 -5.41
CA ILE A 268 -0.21 0.87 -5.26
C ILE A 268 -0.85 1.44 -3.99
N ALA A 269 -0.04 1.91 -3.02
CA ALA A 269 -0.54 2.35 -1.73
C ALA A 269 0.23 3.54 -1.14
N HIS A 270 -0.52 4.58 -0.77
CA HIS A 270 -0.07 5.72 0.02
C HIS A 270 -1.18 6.12 0.99
N THR A 271 -1.06 5.79 2.28
CA THR A 271 -2.05 6.19 3.29
C THR A 271 -1.64 7.54 3.93
N PRO A 272 -2.35 8.64 3.66
CA PRO A 272 -2.04 9.91 4.29
C PRO A 272 -2.55 9.98 5.74
N VAL A 273 -1.93 10.84 6.56
CA VAL A 273 -2.38 11.13 7.94
C VAL A 273 -3.20 12.41 8.02
N ARG A 274 -3.95 12.56 9.11
CA ARG A 274 -4.71 13.78 9.39
C ARG A 274 -3.80 14.95 9.78
N LYS A 275 -4.27 16.15 9.47
CA LYS A 275 -3.74 17.43 9.95
C LYS A 275 -4.88 18.28 10.49
N MET A 276 -4.56 19.34 11.23
CA MET A 276 -5.58 20.23 11.80
C MET A 276 -6.41 20.88 10.68
N VAL A 277 -7.73 20.84 10.82
CA VAL A 277 -8.69 21.31 9.80
C VAL A 277 -8.65 22.82 9.62
N SER A 278 -8.55 23.57 10.72
CA SER A 278 -8.60 25.03 10.70
C SER A 278 -7.26 25.68 10.37
N THR A 279 -6.13 25.08 10.78
CA THR A 279 -4.80 25.68 10.62
C THR A 279 -3.97 25.04 9.52
N GLY A 280 -4.33 23.83 9.07
CA GLY A 280 -3.52 23.03 8.14
C GLY A 280 -2.21 22.50 8.74
N LYS A 281 -1.95 22.75 10.03
CA LYS A 281 -0.70 22.32 10.70
C LYS A 281 -0.71 20.82 11.04
N PRO A 282 0.48 20.18 11.11
CA PRO A 282 0.60 18.82 11.63
C PRO A 282 0.07 18.70 13.06
N ILE A 283 -0.47 17.52 13.39
CA ILE A 283 -0.94 17.22 14.74
C ILE A 283 0.21 16.59 15.54
N SER A 284 0.49 17.12 16.73
CA SER A 284 1.38 16.49 17.72
C SER A 284 0.56 15.84 18.83
N CYS A 285 0.86 14.57 19.13
CA CYS A 285 0.15 13.74 20.09
C CYS A 285 0.97 13.41 21.35
N CYS A 286 2.24 13.81 21.37
CA CYS A 286 3.15 13.65 22.49
C CYS A 286 3.87 14.97 22.75
N GLN A 287 4.36 15.15 23.97
CA GLN A 287 5.31 16.21 24.26
C GLN A 287 6.64 15.91 23.57
N PRO A 288 7.44 16.93 23.23
CA PRO A 288 8.73 16.72 22.61
C PRO A 288 9.73 15.93 23.44
N ASP A 289 9.64 16.02 24.77
CA ASP A 289 10.43 15.22 25.71
C ASP A 289 9.99 13.74 25.80
N GLY A 290 8.96 13.35 25.05
CA GLY A 290 8.42 12.01 25.02
C GLY A 290 7.37 11.73 26.10
N ASP A 291 6.90 12.71 26.86
CA ASP A 291 5.78 12.54 27.80
C ASP A 291 4.41 12.73 27.12
N THR A 292 3.35 12.37 27.84
CA THR A 292 1.96 12.52 27.40
C THR A 292 1.49 13.97 27.47
N LEU A 293 0.62 14.36 26.54
CA LEU A 293 -0.01 15.68 26.56
C LEU A 293 -1.09 15.78 27.65
N SER A 294 -1.30 16.99 28.17
CA SER A 294 -2.46 17.29 29.01
C SER A 294 -3.77 17.06 28.23
N PRO A 295 -4.85 16.54 28.84
CA PRO A 295 -6.11 16.25 28.14
C PRO A 295 -6.70 17.39 27.32
N ARG A 296 -6.48 18.64 27.73
CA ARG A 296 -6.95 19.85 27.01
C ARG A 296 -6.18 20.14 25.71
N HIS A 297 -5.02 19.52 25.51
CA HIS A 297 -4.16 19.68 24.33
C HIS A 297 -4.17 18.44 23.42
N ILE A 298 -4.91 17.39 23.78
CA ILE A 298 -5.01 16.18 22.95
C ILE A 298 -6.00 16.44 21.82
N HIS A 299 -5.49 16.42 20.58
CA HIS A 299 -6.36 16.46 19.41
C HIS A 299 -7.17 15.15 19.30
N PRO A 300 -8.46 15.17 18.90
CA PRO A 300 -9.29 13.96 18.81
C PRO A 300 -8.81 12.91 17.80
N ASP A 301 -7.94 13.32 16.87
CA ASP A 301 -7.32 12.42 15.88
C ASP A 301 -5.96 11.85 16.36
N CYS A 302 -5.59 12.07 17.62
CA CYS A 302 -4.44 11.43 18.24
C CYS A 302 -4.76 9.99 18.69
N SER A 303 -3.84 9.06 18.44
CA SER A 303 -3.84 7.72 19.02
C SER A 303 -2.42 7.35 19.47
N PRO A 304 -1.84 8.09 20.44
CA PRO A 304 -0.44 7.93 20.80
C PRO A 304 -0.15 6.54 21.36
N ILE A 305 1.03 6.02 21.03
CA ILE A 305 1.46 4.70 21.50
C ILE A 305 2.08 4.85 22.88
N SER A 306 1.45 4.23 23.88
CA SER A 306 1.96 4.24 25.25
C SER A 306 3.22 3.40 25.38
N VAL A 307 4.29 3.96 25.92
CA VAL A 307 5.55 3.27 26.18
C VAL A 307 5.61 2.84 27.65
N PRO A 308 5.81 1.54 27.95
CA PRO A 308 5.93 1.07 29.34
C PRO A 308 7.12 1.69 30.09
N ASP A 309 6.97 1.91 31.41
CA ASP A 309 8.06 2.48 32.24
C ASP A 309 9.36 1.67 32.20
N ARG A 310 9.22 0.34 32.12
CA ARG A 310 10.34 -0.62 32.06
C ARG A 310 10.68 -1.02 30.63
N ASP A 311 10.34 -0.20 29.64
CA ASP A 311 10.77 -0.44 28.26
C ASP A 311 12.30 -0.51 28.19
N PRO A 312 12.87 -1.52 27.52
CA PRO A 312 14.31 -1.74 27.52
C PRO A 312 15.11 -0.65 26.80
N VAL A 313 14.48 0.10 25.89
CA VAL A 313 15.13 1.14 25.07
C VAL A 313 14.61 2.50 25.50
N TYR A 314 13.34 2.80 25.23
CA TYR A 314 12.72 4.10 25.46
C TYR A 314 12.60 4.44 26.96
N GLY A 315 12.47 3.43 27.81
CA GLY A 315 12.34 3.58 29.26
C GLY A 315 13.53 4.30 29.88
N GLN A 316 14.75 3.99 29.38
CA GLN A 316 16.01 4.59 29.82
C GLN A 316 16.13 6.08 29.47
N HIS A 317 15.40 6.52 28.45
CA HIS A 317 15.33 7.90 27.98
C HIS A 317 14.10 8.64 28.52
N TYR A 318 13.38 8.07 29.49
CA TYR A 318 12.16 8.64 30.09
C TYR A 318 11.00 8.87 29.10
N VAL A 319 11.05 8.28 27.90
CA VAL A 319 9.97 8.38 26.92
C VAL A 319 8.78 7.51 27.33
N ARG A 320 7.58 8.07 27.34
CA ARG A 320 6.30 7.43 27.74
C ARG A 320 5.23 7.50 26.65
N CYS A 321 5.46 8.32 25.63
CA CYS A 321 4.54 8.58 24.54
C CYS A 321 5.33 8.53 23.22
N MET A 322 4.88 7.67 22.30
CA MET A 322 5.35 7.67 20.92
C MET A 322 4.25 8.25 20.03
N ASN A 323 4.60 9.27 19.25
CA ASN A 323 3.65 10.04 18.46
C ASN A 323 2.97 9.18 17.41
N TYR A 324 1.64 9.25 17.34
CA TYR A 324 0.86 8.60 16.29
C TYR A 324 -0.43 9.39 16.04
N VAL A 325 -0.62 9.76 14.78
CA VAL A 325 -1.81 10.46 14.26
C VAL A 325 -2.58 9.52 13.34
N ARG A 326 -3.90 9.50 13.51
CA ARG A 326 -4.79 8.63 12.75
C ARG A 326 -4.77 8.94 11.25
N SER A 327 -4.99 7.90 10.46
CA SER A 327 -5.06 7.99 9.00
C SER A 327 -6.23 8.85 8.52
N LEU A 328 -6.04 9.49 7.37
CA LEU A 328 -7.04 10.32 6.73
C LEU A 328 -8.20 9.45 6.19
N PRO A 329 -9.47 9.83 6.45
CA PRO A 329 -10.62 9.08 5.96
C PRO A 329 -10.99 9.50 4.54
N VAL A 330 -11.75 8.66 3.85
CA VAL A 330 -12.43 8.99 2.60
C VAL A 330 -13.85 8.43 2.62
N LEU A 331 -14.74 8.99 1.81
CA LEU A 331 -16.08 8.45 1.65
C LEU A 331 -16.00 7.03 1.10
N ARG A 332 -16.90 6.17 1.59
CA ARG A 332 -17.02 4.78 1.14
C ARG A 332 -17.37 4.75 -0.34
N SER A 333 -16.79 3.81 -1.09
CA SER A 333 -17.06 3.64 -2.53
C SER A 333 -18.55 3.41 -2.83
N GLU A 334 -19.30 2.81 -1.90
CA GLU A 334 -20.75 2.58 -2.06
C GLU A 334 -21.61 3.81 -1.76
N CYS A 335 -21.00 4.93 -1.34
CA CYS A 335 -21.71 6.14 -0.91
C CYS A 335 -22.72 5.86 0.22
N THR A 336 -22.29 5.16 1.25
CA THR A 336 -23.10 4.86 2.44
C THR A 336 -22.50 5.43 3.71
N PHE A 337 -23.32 5.54 4.76
CA PHE A 337 -22.81 5.69 6.13
C PHE A 337 -22.04 4.42 6.55
N GLY A 338 -21.37 4.42 7.70
CA GLY A 338 -20.77 3.21 8.25
C GLY A 338 -19.41 3.45 8.90
N PRO A 339 -18.64 2.37 9.10
CA PRO A 339 -17.28 2.47 9.60
C PRO A 339 -16.40 3.31 8.69
N VAL A 340 -15.42 3.96 9.30
CA VAL A 340 -14.43 4.77 8.61
C VAL A 340 -13.62 3.90 7.65
N GLU A 341 -13.48 4.40 6.43
CA GLU A 341 -12.57 3.86 5.41
C GLU A 341 -11.40 4.83 5.22
N GLN A 342 -10.20 4.28 5.14
CA GLN A 342 -8.97 5.05 4.97
C GLN A 342 -8.70 5.30 3.49
N MET A 343 -8.16 6.48 3.20
CA MET A 343 -7.82 6.89 1.86
C MET A 343 -6.54 6.20 1.36
N ASN A 344 -6.56 5.80 0.10
CA ASN A 344 -5.35 5.59 -0.69
C ASN A 344 -5.11 6.82 -1.58
N GLN A 345 -4.04 7.56 -1.36
CA GLN A 345 -3.67 8.72 -2.19
C GLN A 345 -2.97 8.31 -3.50
N ALA A 346 -2.41 7.10 -3.57
CA ALA A 346 -1.89 6.53 -4.81
C ALA A 346 -3.03 5.93 -5.65
N SER A 347 -2.82 5.77 -6.96
CA SER A 347 -3.68 4.88 -7.76
C SER A 347 -3.57 3.45 -7.23
N HIS A 348 -4.62 2.64 -7.43
CA HIS A 348 -4.61 1.25 -6.96
C HIS A 348 -3.96 0.27 -7.94
N PHE A 349 -3.42 0.77 -9.05
CA PHE A 349 -2.84 -0.02 -10.13
C PHE A 349 -1.32 -0.06 -10.02
N LEU A 350 -0.73 -1.11 -10.59
CA LEU A 350 0.71 -1.13 -10.87
C LEU A 350 0.98 -0.35 -12.15
N ASP A 351 1.06 0.97 -12.03
CA ASP A 351 1.11 1.90 -13.15
C ASP A 351 2.26 2.92 -13.08
N GLY A 352 3.25 2.67 -12.21
CA GLY A 352 4.42 3.52 -12.08
C GLY A 352 4.06 4.91 -11.54
N SER A 353 2.98 5.05 -10.78
CA SER A 353 2.60 6.29 -10.08
C SER A 353 3.74 6.84 -9.21
N THR A 354 4.63 5.99 -8.71
CA THR A 354 5.90 6.36 -8.06
C THR A 354 6.84 7.21 -8.91
N VAL A 355 6.77 7.06 -10.24
CA VAL A 355 7.57 7.79 -11.24
C VAL A 355 6.77 8.94 -11.83
N TYR A 356 5.50 8.71 -12.16
CA TYR A 356 4.68 9.63 -12.96
C TYR A 356 3.71 10.51 -12.16
N GLY A 357 3.53 10.22 -10.86
CA GLY A 357 2.56 10.86 -9.99
C GLY A 357 1.16 10.26 -10.11
N SER A 358 0.33 10.50 -9.09
CA SER A 358 -1.08 10.08 -9.04
C SER A 358 -2.06 11.22 -9.35
N THR A 359 -1.56 12.40 -9.72
CA THR A 359 -2.37 13.55 -10.13
C THR A 359 -1.80 14.19 -11.39
N THR A 360 -2.68 14.71 -12.24
CA THR A 360 -2.29 15.44 -13.45
C THR A 360 -1.37 16.62 -13.14
N LYS A 361 -1.58 17.30 -11.99
CA LYS A 361 -0.70 18.39 -11.53
C LYS A 361 0.73 17.89 -11.34
N LYS A 362 0.93 16.86 -10.52
CA LYS A 362 2.26 16.27 -10.24
C LYS A 362 2.92 15.74 -11.50
N SER A 363 2.17 15.03 -12.34
CA SER A 363 2.68 14.51 -13.62
C SER A 363 3.20 15.62 -14.53
N ARG A 364 2.47 16.74 -14.66
CA ARG A 364 2.92 17.89 -15.45
C ARG A 364 4.14 18.58 -14.86
N GLU A 365 4.26 18.64 -13.54
CA GLU A 365 5.41 19.21 -12.84
C GLU A 365 6.70 18.42 -13.09
N LEU A 366 6.59 17.12 -13.35
CA LEU A 366 7.72 16.23 -13.60
C LEU A 366 8.17 16.22 -15.07
N ARG A 367 7.41 16.84 -16.00
CA ARG A 367 7.69 16.80 -17.45
C ARG A 367 8.42 18.03 -17.96
N THR A 368 9.31 17.84 -18.93
CA THR A 368 9.93 18.94 -19.69
C THR A 368 8.96 19.52 -20.74
N PHE A 369 8.04 18.68 -21.24
CA PHE A 369 7.23 18.94 -22.45
C PHE A 369 8.09 19.11 -23.71
N GLU A 370 9.28 18.50 -23.70
CA GLU A 370 10.20 18.40 -24.81
C GLU A 370 10.75 16.98 -24.91
N GLY A 371 10.70 16.38 -26.10
CA GLY A 371 11.23 15.04 -26.35
C GLY A 371 10.49 13.89 -25.65
N GLY A 372 9.34 14.15 -25.04
CA GLY A 372 8.65 13.21 -24.16
C GLY A 372 9.33 13.02 -22.82
N HIS A 373 10.28 13.87 -22.43
CA HIS A 373 11.13 13.64 -21.25
C HIS A 373 10.48 14.03 -19.92
N LEU A 374 10.96 13.36 -18.89
CA LEU A 374 10.87 13.83 -17.51
C LEU A 374 12.07 14.73 -17.16
N ARG A 375 11.84 15.69 -16.27
CA ARG A 375 12.84 16.65 -15.79
C ARG A 375 13.89 15.93 -14.95
N VAL A 376 15.15 16.26 -15.18
CA VAL A 376 16.29 15.74 -14.40
C VAL A 376 17.18 16.87 -13.90
N ASN A 377 17.94 16.61 -12.84
CA ASN A 377 19.05 17.46 -12.43
C ASN A 377 20.38 16.80 -12.82
N VAL A 378 21.18 17.48 -13.65
CA VAL A 378 22.49 16.96 -14.06
C VAL A 378 23.57 17.43 -13.08
N ARG A 379 24.30 16.48 -12.50
CA ARG A 379 25.44 16.69 -11.60
C ARG A 379 26.57 15.76 -12.00
N ASN A 380 27.78 16.30 -12.17
CA ASN A 380 28.96 15.54 -12.58
C ASN A 380 28.72 14.67 -13.83
N ASN A 381 27.98 15.20 -14.83
CA ASN A 381 27.55 14.50 -16.04
C ASN A 381 26.57 13.32 -15.84
N HIS A 382 26.03 13.14 -14.64
CA HIS A 382 25.03 12.12 -14.34
C HIS A 382 23.66 12.77 -14.09
N ALA A 383 22.60 12.13 -14.62
CA ALA A 383 21.23 12.58 -14.44
C ALA A 383 20.64 12.03 -13.13
N TYR A 384 20.13 12.91 -12.28
CA TYR A 384 19.42 12.57 -11.05
C TYR A 384 17.99 13.12 -11.12
N LEU A 385 17.17 12.71 -10.15
CA LEU A 385 15.82 13.26 -9.99
C LEU A 385 15.85 14.80 -9.83
N PRO A 386 14.80 15.51 -10.26
CA PRO A 386 14.70 16.94 -10.08
C PRO A 386 14.66 17.31 -8.59
N LYS A 387 15.07 18.53 -8.25
CA LYS A 387 15.03 19.01 -6.86
C LYS A 387 13.59 19.18 -6.38
N GLY A 388 13.37 18.92 -5.10
CA GLY A 388 12.12 19.25 -4.39
C GLY A 388 11.80 20.74 -4.47
N ASP A 389 10.51 21.07 -4.43
CA ASP A 389 10.03 22.43 -4.28
C ASP A 389 10.13 22.91 -2.81
N ALA A 390 9.67 24.12 -2.52
CA ALA A 390 9.76 24.69 -1.17
C ALA A 390 8.96 23.89 -0.11
N GLU A 391 7.89 23.20 -0.51
CA GLU A 391 7.08 22.35 0.38
C GLU A 391 7.85 21.07 0.71
N LEU A 392 8.41 20.40 -0.31
CA LEU A 392 9.28 19.25 -0.13
C LEU A 392 10.55 19.59 0.65
N MET A 393 11.11 20.80 0.51
CA MET A 393 12.27 21.23 1.28
C MET A 393 12.02 21.26 2.80
N LEU A 394 10.77 21.27 3.26
CA LEU A 394 10.46 21.12 4.70
C LEU A 394 10.75 19.70 5.22
N GLN A 395 10.76 18.69 4.34
CA GLN A 395 10.98 17.29 4.67
C GLN A 395 12.48 16.96 4.87
N CYS A 396 13.36 17.47 4.00
CA CYS A 396 14.79 17.14 3.97
C CYS A 396 15.71 18.31 3.57
N GLY A 397 15.23 19.55 3.58
CA GLY A 397 16.00 20.73 3.17
C GLY A 397 16.32 20.74 1.67
N ASP A 398 17.45 21.34 1.30
CA ASP A 398 17.98 21.34 -0.08
C ASP A 398 18.35 19.94 -0.62
N ASN A 399 18.15 18.89 0.19
CA ASN A 399 18.45 17.51 -0.12
C ASN A 399 17.30 16.71 -0.70
N CYS A 400 16.10 17.29 -0.86
CA CYS A 400 14.96 16.54 -1.37
C CYS A 400 14.95 16.40 -2.89
N TYR A 401 14.54 15.23 -3.36
CA TYR A 401 14.14 14.96 -4.72
C TYR A 401 12.64 15.14 -4.89
N ASN A 402 12.25 15.50 -6.12
CA ASN A 402 10.89 15.51 -6.60
C ASN A 402 10.70 14.29 -7.53
N SER A 403 9.69 13.48 -7.27
CA SER A 403 9.35 12.28 -8.05
C SER A 403 7.83 12.11 -8.07
N GLY A 404 7.29 11.05 -8.67
CA GLY A 404 5.85 10.77 -8.64
C GLY A 404 5.31 10.54 -7.22
N ASP A 405 6.16 10.03 -6.33
CA ASP A 405 5.86 9.83 -4.91
C ASP A 405 6.93 10.47 -4.00
N ASP A 406 6.49 11.24 -3.01
CA ASP A 406 7.35 12.05 -2.15
C ASP A 406 8.14 11.22 -1.12
N ARG A 407 7.76 9.94 -0.92
CA ARG A 407 8.50 9.02 -0.04
C ARG A 407 9.80 8.55 -0.68
N VAL A 408 10.09 8.90 -1.95
CA VAL A 408 11.42 8.75 -2.58
C VAL A 408 12.56 9.24 -1.68
N ASN A 409 12.27 10.22 -0.82
CA ASN A 409 13.25 10.87 0.05
C ASN A 409 13.54 10.09 1.34
N VAL A 410 12.86 8.98 1.64
CA VAL A 410 12.97 8.31 2.95
C VAL A 410 14.35 7.72 3.20
N HIS A 411 14.95 7.03 2.22
CA HIS A 411 16.32 6.47 2.34
C HIS A 411 17.01 6.37 0.97
N PRO A 412 18.35 6.23 0.92
CA PRO A 412 19.12 6.34 -0.33
C PRO A 412 18.84 5.25 -1.37
N GLN A 413 18.51 4.03 -0.94
CA GLN A 413 18.23 2.92 -1.87
C GLN A 413 16.94 3.16 -2.66
N LEU A 414 15.93 3.76 -2.03
CA LEU A 414 14.69 4.14 -2.69
C LEU A 414 14.92 5.27 -3.69
N ALA A 415 15.68 6.29 -3.29
CA ALA A 415 16.10 7.35 -4.20
C ALA A 415 16.89 6.82 -5.42
N ALA A 416 17.75 5.81 -5.21
CA ALA A 416 18.48 5.13 -6.27
C ALA A 416 17.53 4.40 -7.25
N ILE A 417 16.58 3.59 -6.76
CA ILE A 417 15.62 2.90 -7.64
C ILE A 417 14.73 3.89 -8.40
N HIS A 418 14.21 4.93 -7.74
CA HIS A 418 13.42 5.96 -8.43
C HIS A 418 14.25 6.67 -9.52
N THR A 419 15.53 6.98 -9.25
CA THR A 419 16.43 7.59 -10.23
C THR A 419 16.58 6.70 -11.46
N ILE A 420 16.76 5.38 -11.27
CA ILE A 420 16.92 4.42 -12.37
C ILE A 420 15.66 4.33 -13.23
N TRP A 421 14.46 4.30 -12.65
CA TRP A 421 13.23 4.28 -13.44
C TRP A 421 12.95 5.60 -14.18
N HIS A 422 13.41 6.72 -13.63
CA HIS A 422 13.36 8.01 -14.31
C HIS A 422 14.29 8.05 -15.52
N ARG A 423 15.50 7.49 -15.38
CA ARG A 423 16.47 7.33 -16.48
C ARG A 423 15.92 6.41 -17.56
N GLU A 424 15.28 5.31 -17.19
CA GLU A 424 14.73 4.36 -18.15
C GLU A 424 13.64 5.01 -19.03
N HIS A 425 12.77 5.82 -18.44
CA HIS A 425 11.78 6.58 -19.20
C HIS A 425 12.43 7.50 -20.25
N ASN A 426 13.43 8.30 -19.85
CA ASN A 426 14.09 9.21 -20.79
C ASN A 426 14.89 8.45 -21.86
N ARG A 427 15.54 7.33 -21.51
CA ARG A 427 16.23 6.45 -22.46
C ARG A 427 15.28 5.90 -23.52
N ILE A 428 14.11 5.39 -23.10
CA ILE A 428 13.08 4.90 -24.02
C ILE A 428 12.54 6.04 -24.89
N ALA A 429 12.27 7.21 -24.32
CA ALA A 429 11.77 8.36 -25.07
C ALA A 429 12.76 8.80 -26.16
N ASP A 430 14.06 8.87 -25.86
CA ASP A 430 15.11 9.18 -26.83
C ASP A 430 15.19 8.15 -27.97
N GLU A 431 15.15 6.86 -27.64
CA GLU A 431 15.18 5.79 -28.63
C GLU A 431 13.93 5.80 -29.53
N LEU A 432 12.75 6.03 -28.95
CA LEU A 432 11.50 6.16 -29.71
C LEU A 432 11.50 7.40 -30.61
N ALA A 433 12.05 8.53 -30.16
CA ALA A 433 12.17 9.74 -30.98
C ALA A 433 13.07 9.51 -32.20
N ASN A 434 14.15 8.75 -32.03
CA ASN A 434 15.05 8.36 -33.13
C ASN A 434 14.37 7.41 -34.12
N LEU A 435 13.59 6.44 -33.63
CA LEU A 435 12.87 5.46 -34.46
C LEU A 435 11.66 6.08 -35.18
N ASN A 436 11.01 7.05 -34.54
CA ASN A 436 9.78 7.68 -35.00
C ASN A 436 9.91 9.22 -34.98
N PRO A 437 10.63 9.83 -35.95
CA PRO A 437 10.91 11.28 -35.93
C PRO A 437 9.68 12.19 -36.03
N ASP A 438 8.53 11.64 -36.43
CA ASP A 438 7.28 12.40 -36.60
C ASP A 438 6.38 12.35 -35.35
N TRP A 439 6.79 11.64 -34.28
CA TRP A 439 6.04 11.58 -33.04
C TRP A 439 6.13 12.89 -32.26
N SER A 440 5.00 13.32 -31.68
CA SER A 440 4.94 14.49 -30.80
C SER A 440 5.50 14.18 -29.42
N ASP A 441 5.82 15.24 -28.65
CA ASP A 441 6.19 15.13 -27.22
C ASP A 441 5.22 14.25 -26.43
N GLU A 442 3.91 14.48 -26.60
CA GLU A 442 2.90 13.72 -25.87
C GLU A 442 2.90 12.24 -26.25
N THR A 443 3.06 11.91 -27.54
CA THR A 443 3.16 10.52 -27.99
C THR A 443 4.39 9.85 -27.41
N LEU A 444 5.55 10.52 -27.44
CA LEU A 444 6.80 10.01 -26.87
C LEU A 444 6.66 9.74 -25.36
N TYR A 445 6.15 10.72 -24.62
CA TYR A 445 5.91 10.58 -23.18
C TYR A 445 4.98 9.40 -22.86
N GLN A 446 3.84 9.29 -23.55
CA GLN A 446 2.86 8.26 -23.25
C GLN A 446 3.34 6.86 -23.66
N GLU A 447 4.03 6.71 -24.79
CA GLU A 447 4.61 5.42 -25.19
C GLU A 447 5.74 4.99 -24.25
N ALA A 448 6.66 5.91 -23.89
CA ALA A 448 7.71 5.62 -22.92
C ALA A 448 7.13 5.23 -21.56
N ARG A 449 6.16 6.00 -21.04
CA ARG A 449 5.42 5.66 -19.82
C ARG A 449 4.77 4.28 -19.91
N ARG A 450 4.11 3.98 -21.03
CA ARG A 450 3.42 2.70 -21.23
C ARG A 450 4.39 1.51 -21.24
N ILE A 451 5.57 1.66 -21.85
CA ILE A 451 6.62 0.63 -21.86
C ILE A 451 7.17 0.43 -20.45
N VAL A 452 7.57 1.49 -19.75
CA VAL A 452 8.09 1.41 -18.37
C VAL A 452 7.10 0.72 -17.42
N ILE A 453 5.80 1.06 -17.53
CA ILE A 453 4.75 0.40 -16.75
C ILE A 453 4.72 -1.11 -17.06
N ALA A 454 4.81 -1.48 -18.32
CA ALA A 454 4.84 -2.88 -18.72
C ALA A 454 6.07 -3.62 -18.17
N GLU A 455 7.23 -2.96 -18.10
CA GLU A 455 8.45 -3.52 -17.51
C GLU A 455 8.30 -3.74 -15.99
N ILE A 456 7.79 -2.74 -15.26
CA ILE A 456 7.49 -2.85 -13.83
C ILE A 456 6.52 -3.99 -13.55
N GLN A 457 5.43 -4.08 -14.33
CA GLN A 457 4.47 -5.18 -14.24
C GLN A 457 5.13 -6.53 -14.55
N HIS A 458 5.92 -6.62 -15.62
CA HIS A 458 6.58 -7.86 -16.00
C HIS A 458 7.53 -8.35 -14.90
N ILE A 459 8.46 -7.51 -14.44
CA ILE A 459 9.43 -7.84 -13.38
C ILE A 459 8.71 -8.28 -12.10
N THR A 460 7.65 -7.57 -11.71
CA THR A 460 6.86 -7.88 -10.50
C THR A 460 6.27 -9.28 -10.54
N TYR A 461 5.61 -9.67 -11.64
CA TYR A 461 4.94 -10.97 -11.73
C TYR A 461 5.88 -12.11 -12.15
N LYS A 462 6.94 -11.81 -12.91
CA LYS A 462 7.87 -12.81 -13.44
C LYS A 462 9.00 -13.13 -12.48
N GLU A 463 9.56 -12.13 -11.83
CA GLU A 463 10.78 -12.27 -11.03
C GLU A 463 10.50 -12.18 -9.53
N TRP A 464 9.77 -11.16 -9.07
CA TRP A 464 9.62 -10.86 -7.63
C TRP A 464 8.57 -11.74 -6.93
N LEU A 465 7.34 -11.83 -7.43
CA LEU A 465 6.27 -12.63 -6.80
C LEU A 465 6.66 -14.11 -6.58
N PRO A 466 7.34 -14.80 -7.52
CA PRO A 466 7.79 -16.17 -7.29
C PRO A 466 8.85 -16.33 -6.19
N ILE A 467 9.64 -15.28 -5.91
CA ILE A 467 10.62 -15.30 -4.81
C ILE A 467 9.89 -15.20 -3.46
N LEU A 468 8.86 -14.36 -3.38
CA LEU A 468 8.05 -14.19 -2.19
C LEU A 468 7.14 -15.38 -1.88
N LEU A 469 6.30 -15.77 -2.85
CA LEU A 469 5.25 -16.76 -2.65
C LEU A 469 5.76 -18.21 -2.77
N GLY A 470 6.93 -18.40 -3.39
CA GLY A 470 7.49 -19.70 -3.75
C GLY A 470 7.15 -20.09 -5.19
N ARG A 471 8.14 -20.55 -5.94
CA ARG A 471 8.01 -20.83 -7.39
C ARG A 471 7.03 -21.95 -7.65
N LYS A 472 6.99 -22.97 -6.77
CA LYS A 472 6.05 -24.08 -6.89
C LYS A 472 4.62 -23.60 -6.72
N TYR A 473 4.38 -22.77 -5.71
CA TYR A 473 3.08 -22.19 -5.41
C TYR A 473 2.58 -21.28 -6.55
N THR A 474 3.40 -20.34 -7.02
CA THR A 474 3.04 -19.40 -8.10
C THR A 474 2.68 -20.13 -9.41
N ARG A 475 3.36 -21.25 -9.72
CA ARG A 475 3.02 -22.09 -10.88
C ARG A 475 1.71 -22.83 -10.68
N ALA A 476 1.50 -23.44 -9.51
CA ALA A 476 0.31 -24.24 -9.22
C ALA A 476 -0.98 -23.41 -9.30
N ILE A 477 -0.94 -22.16 -8.86
CA ILE A 477 -2.09 -21.24 -8.85
C ILE A 477 -2.25 -20.41 -10.14
N GLY A 478 -1.40 -20.63 -11.15
CA GLY A 478 -1.49 -19.94 -12.44
C GLY A 478 -1.15 -18.44 -12.43
N LEU A 479 -0.44 -17.94 -11.41
CA LEU A 479 -0.06 -16.52 -11.32
C LEU A 479 1.16 -16.16 -12.19
N THR A 480 1.79 -17.16 -12.81
CA THR A 480 2.89 -16.94 -13.75
C THR A 480 2.45 -16.20 -15.01
N VAL A 481 3.33 -15.36 -15.54
CA VAL A 481 3.18 -14.77 -16.88
C VAL A 481 3.31 -15.86 -17.94
N GLY A 482 2.35 -15.93 -18.87
CA GLY A 482 2.33 -16.88 -19.99
C GLY A 482 2.97 -16.33 -21.27
N ASN A 483 3.02 -17.17 -22.31
CA ASN A 483 3.57 -16.82 -23.63
C ASN A 483 2.52 -16.25 -24.61
N SER A 484 1.23 -16.26 -24.26
CA SER A 484 0.14 -15.68 -25.04
C SER A 484 -0.48 -14.49 -24.30
N TYR A 485 -1.34 -13.73 -24.98
CA TYR A 485 -2.13 -12.71 -24.28
C TYR A 485 -2.98 -13.35 -23.17
N SER A 486 -3.15 -12.60 -22.09
CA SER A 486 -4.11 -12.89 -21.03
C SER A 486 -5.52 -12.50 -21.48
N ARG A 487 -6.51 -13.33 -21.13
CA ARG A 487 -7.94 -13.03 -21.31
C ARG A 487 -8.67 -12.97 -19.97
N ASN A 488 -7.92 -12.73 -18.90
CA ASN A 488 -8.40 -12.83 -17.52
C ASN A 488 -8.95 -11.49 -17.00
N TYR A 489 -9.02 -10.44 -17.82
CA TYR A 489 -9.60 -9.17 -17.40
C TYR A 489 -11.07 -9.36 -17.03
N ASN A 490 -11.46 -8.90 -15.84
CA ASN A 490 -12.83 -8.92 -15.35
C ASN A 490 -13.22 -7.51 -14.89
N SER A 491 -14.22 -6.92 -15.56
CA SER A 491 -14.79 -5.62 -15.23
C SER A 491 -15.74 -5.64 -14.03
N ASP A 492 -16.23 -6.82 -13.62
CA ASP A 492 -17.17 -6.94 -12.50
C ASP A 492 -16.48 -6.86 -11.13
N ASP A 493 -15.15 -7.02 -11.10
CA ASP A 493 -14.34 -7.04 -9.88
C ASP A 493 -13.71 -5.68 -9.58
N GLU A 494 -13.78 -5.26 -8.31
CA GLU A 494 -13.20 -4.00 -7.87
C GLU A 494 -11.65 -4.07 -7.83
N PRO A 495 -10.93 -3.13 -8.47
CA PRO A 495 -9.46 -3.15 -8.56
C PRO A 495 -8.75 -2.61 -7.31
N ALA A 496 -9.48 -2.03 -6.36
CA ALA A 496 -8.90 -1.36 -5.21
C ALA A 496 -7.96 -2.29 -4.42
N VAL A 497 -6.89 -1.70 -3.91
CA VAL A 497 -5.97 -2.35 -2.98
C VAL A 497 -6.69 -2.60 -1.67
N SER A 498 -6.52 -3.80 -1.10
CA SER A 498 -7.10 -4.12 0.19
C SER A 498 -6.35 -3.42 1.32
N ASN A 499 -7.10 -2.99 2.33
CA ASN A 499 -6.57 -2.37 3.52
C ASN A 499 -5.60 -3.32 4.24
N GLU A 500 -5.90 -4.62 4.23
CA GLU A 500 -5.06 -5.70 4.73
C GLU A 500 -3.70 -5.78 4.04
N ALA A 501 -3.67 -5.70 2.70
CA ALA A 501 -2.44 -5.78 1.94
C ALA A 501 -1.56 -4.56 2.20
N ALA A 502 -2.14 -3.35 2.11
CA ALA A 502 -1.43 -2.08 2.29
C ALA A 502 -0.90 -1.90 3.73
N THR A 503 -1.72 -2.24 4.73
CA THR A 503 -1.46 -1.89 6.13
C THR A 503 -0.75 -2.99 6.92
N ALA A 504 -0.83 -4.25 6.47
CA ALA A 504 -0.22 -5.36 7.19
C ALA A 504 0.63 -6.25 6.28
N ALA A 505 0.06 -6.83 5.22
CA ALA A 505 0.76 -7.89 4.50
C ALA A 505 2.03 -7.40 3.81
N LEU A 506 2.01 -6.26 3.10
CA LEU A 506 3.20 -5.70 2.43
C LEU A 506 4.21 -5.08 3.40
N ARG A 507 3.85 -4.89 4.68
CA ARG A 507 4.75 -4.37 5.70
C ARG A 507 5.80 -5.38 6.17
N PHE A 508 5.74 -6.64 5.69
CA PHE A 508 6.83 -7.61 5.90
C PHE A 508 8.19 -7.04 5.46
N LEU A 509 8.22 -6.10 4.50
CA LEU A 509 9.45 -5.47 4.01
C LEU A 509 10.31 -4.88 5.14
N ASN A 510 9.68 -4.42 6.23
CA ASN A 510 10.40 -3.88 7.39
C ASN A 510 11.33 -4.92 8.04
N SER A 511 10.99 -6.21 7.95
CA SER A 511 11.85 -7.32 8.42
C SER A 511 13.05 -7.61 7.53
N LEU A 512 13.05 -7.11 6.29
CA LEU A 512 14.09 -7.42 5.31
C LEU A 512 15.20 -6.36 5.25
N MET A 513 15.00 -5.20 5.89
CA MET A 513 15.92 -4.08 5.85
C MET A 513 17.26 -4.36 6.53
N GLN A 514 18.34 -3.82 5.96
CA GLN A 514 19.70 -3.90 6.48
C GLN A 514 20.13 -2.57 7.10
N GLY A 515 20.78 -2.59 8.26
CA GLY A 515 21.28 -1.37 8.91
C GLY A 515 22.58 -0.84 8.28
N LYS A 516 23.35 -1.75 7.67
CA LYS A 516 24.58 -1.46 6.92
C LYS A 516 24.34 -1.71 5.43
N LEU A 517 24.43 -0.68 4.61
CA LEU A 517 24.24 -0.77 3.16
C LEU A 517 25.61 -0.91 2.50
N SER A 518 25.86 -2.05 1.86
CA SER A 518 27.14 -2.34 1.20
C SER A 518 27.22 -1.69 -0.17
N LEU A 519 28.37 -1.10 -0.50
CA LEU A 519 28.67 -0.49 -1.80
C LEU A 519 29.79 -1.29 -2.49
N PRO A 520 29.49 -2.48 -3.04
CA PRO A 520 30.47 -3.27 -3.76
C PRO A 520 30.80 -2.69 -5.14
N ASP A 521 31.98 -3.02 -5.65
CA ASP A 521 32.40 -2.72 -7.01
C ASP A 521 31.87 -3.73 -8.06
N ASN A 522 32.29 -3.59 -9.31
CA ASN A 522 31.89 -4.48 -10.41
C ASN A 522 32.32 -5.95 -10.20
N PHE A 523 33.39 -6.21 -9.43
CA PHE A 523 33.84 -7.55 -9.05
C PHE A 523 33.21 -8.05 -7.75
N ARG A 524 32.26 -7.29 -7.20
CA ARG A 524 31.58 -7.56 -5.93
C ARG A 524 32.51 -7.52 -4.71
N GLN A 525 33.63 -6.80 -4.81
CA GLN A 525 34.48 -6.50 -3.67
C GLN A 525 33.89 -5.29 -2.92
N GLN A 526 33.73 -5.43 -1.61
CA GLN A 526 33.13 -4.40 -0.77
C GLN A 526 34.16 -3.34 -0.41
N ASN A 527 33.96 -2.12 -0.93
CA ASN A 527 34.92 -1.02 -0.71
C ASN A 527 34.39 0.04 0.27
N LYS A 528 33.07 0.22 0.36
CA LYS A 528 32.43 1.24 1.21
C LYS A 528 31.09 0.73 1.79
N THR A 529 30.60 1.40 2.82
CA THR A 529 29.28 1.13 3.43
C THR A 529 28.60 2.42 3.86
N LEU A 530 27.27 2.45 3.82
CA LEU A 530 26.46 3.50 4.46
C LEU A 530 25.69 2.93 5.65
N GLN A 531 25.49 3.75 6.68
CA GLN A 531 24.66 3.40 7.85
C GLN A 531 23.24 3.92 7.61
N LEU A 532 22.24 3.04 7.62
CA LEU A 532 20.85 3.40 7.32
C LEU A 532 20.33 4.49 8.27
N ALA A 533 20.54 4.32 9.58
CA ALA A 533 20.12 5.28 10.61
C ALA A 533 20.69 6.72 10.45
N GLU A 534 21.75 6.90 9.68
CA GLU A 534 22.36 8.21 9.41
C GLU A 534 21.85 8.86 8.10
N HIS A 535 21.09 8.12 7.29
CA HIS A 535 20.72 8.53 5.94
C HIS A 535 19.21 8.60 5.70
N PHE A 536 18.39 8.44 6.74
CA PHE A 536 16.97 8.71 6.64
C PHE A 536 16.72 10.19 6.31
N PHE A 537 15.93 10.46 5.27
CA PHE A 537 15.65 11.82 4.78
C PHE A 537 16.91 12.56 4.31
N ASN A 538 17.92 11.82 3.83
CA ASN A 538 19.12 12.35 3.20
C ASN A 538 19.41 11.65 1.86
N PRO A 539 18.51 11.77 0.86
CA PRO A 539 18.57 10.94 -0.35
C PRO A 539 19.69 11.35 -1.31
N ARG A 540 20.13 12.62 -1.32
CA ARG A 540 21.18 13.13 -2.22
C ARG A 540 22.58 12.58 -1.95
N VAL A 541 22.77 11.74 -0.92
CA VAL A 541 24.01 10.98 -0.76
C VAL A 541 24.33 10.15 -2.01
N ILE A 542 23.32 9.77 -2.81
CA ILE A 542 23.49 9.04 -4.08
C ILE A 542 24.26 9.82 -5.14
N GLU A 543 24.36 11.16 -5.03
CA GLU A 543 25.14 12.01 -5.95
C GLU A 543 26.65 11.93 -5.70
N SER A 544 27.04 11.29 -4.59
CA SER A 544 28.45 11.10 -4.25
C SER A 544 29.07 10.01 -5.13
N GLU A 545 30.36 10.16 -5.40
CA GLU A 545 31.13 9.23 -6.25
C GLU A 545 30.96 7.77 -5.81
N GLU A 546 30.63 6.89 -6.77
CA GLU A 546 30.38 5.45 -6.61
C GLU A 546 29.19 5.05 -5.72
N VAL A 547 28.41 6.00 -5.18
CA VAL A 547 27.30 5.64 -4.27
C VAL A 547 26.10 5.07 -5.02
N LEU A 548 25.62 5.71 -6.09
CA LEU A 548 24.47 5.20 -6.85
C LEU A 548 24.71 3.77 -7.34
N ASP A 549 25.78 3.55 -8.10
CA ASP A 549 26.12 2.22 -8.62
C ASP A 549 26.53 1.23 -7.53
N GLY A 550 27.20 1.70 -6.49
CA GLY A 550 27.48 0.91 -5.30
C GLY A 550 26.19 0.39 -4.66
N LEU A 551 25.16 1.23 -4.53
CA LEU A 551 23.86 0.82 -4.00
C LEU A 551 23.16 -0.17 -4.93
N LEU A 552 23.18 0.03 -6.24
CA LEU A 552 22.55 -0.89 -7.21
C LEU A 552 23.23 -2.27 -7.21
N ARG A 553 24.57 -2.31 -7.21
CA ARG A 553 25.34 -3.55 -7.06
C ARG A 553 25.12 -4.18 -5.68
N GLY A 554 24.99 -3.36 -4.64
CA GLY A 554 24.67 -3.74 -3.27
C GLY A 554 23.30 -4.41 -3.17
N LEU A 555 22.26 -3.81 -3.76
CA LEU A 555 20.91 -4.38 -3.85
C LEU A 555 20.94 -5.77 -4.48
N ALA A 556 21.73 -5.96 -5.53
CA ALA A 556 21.86 -7.24 -6.22
C ALA A 556 22.78 -8.26 -5.51
N THR A 557 23.53 -7.89 -4.47
CA THR A 557 24.60 -8.76 -3.93
C THR A 557 24.47 -9.00 -2.44
N GLN A 558 24.22 -7.95 -1.67
CA GLN A 558 23.99 -8.03 -0.24
C GLN A 558 22.67 -8.76 0.01
N THR A 559 22.69 -9.73 0.93
CA THR A 559 21.47 -10.44 1.35
C THR A 559 20.59 -9.55 2.21
N SER A 560 19.27 -9.69 2.12
CA SER A 560 18.35 -9.03 3.04
C SER A 560 18.51 -9.58 4.46
N GLN A 561 17.91 -8.93 5.45
CA GLN A 561 17.61 -9.62 6.71
C GLN A 561 16.61 -10.76 6.45
N LYS A 562 16.60 -11.73 7.36
CA LYS A 562 15.67 -12.85 7.33
C LYS A 562 14.25 -12.35 7.63
N MET A 563 13.27 -12.88 6.91
CA MET A 563 11.85 -12.65 7.22
C MET A 563 11.52 -13.34 8.55
N ASP A 564 11.38 -12.54 9.61
CA ASP A 564 10.73 -12.88 10.87
C ASP A 564 10.43 -11.59 11.67
N ILE A 565 10.00 -11.71 12.93
CA ILE A 565 9.65 -10.59 13.81
C ILE A 565 10.84 -10.03 14.60
N ASN A 566 12.06 -10.54 14.38
CA ASN A 566 13.28 -9.97 14.95
C ASN A 566 13.80 -8.89 13.99
N LEU A 567 13.54 -7.64 14.33
CA LEU A 567 13.95 -6.52 13.50
C LEU A 567 15.19 -5.84 14.08
N ILE A 568 15.99 -5.28 13.18
CA ILE A 568 17.19 -4.53 13.54
C ILE A 568 16.83 -3.23 14.27
N PRO A 569 17.70 -2.72 15.17
CA PRO A 569 17.47 -1.48 15.91
C PRO A 569 17.19 -0.26 15.02
N ASP A 570 17.76 -0.22 13.81
CA ASP A 570 17.51 0.83 12.81
C ASP A 570 16.02 0.99 12.49
N ILE A 571 15.22 -0.07 12.63
CA ILE A 571 13.79 -0.10 12.35
C ILE A 571 12.93 -0.06 13.62
N THR A 572 13.42 -0.59 14.75
CA THR A 572 12.64 -0.69 16.01
C THR A 572 12.97 0.36 17.07
N SER A 573 14.00 1.18 16.85
CA SER A 573 14.44 2.20 17.82
C SER A 573 15.17 3.40 17.22
N LYS A 574 15.60 3.33 15.96
CA LYS A 574 16.30 4.42 15.26
C LYS A 574 15.59 4.81 13.96
N LEU A 575 14.32 4.43 13.80
CA LEU A 575 13.58 4.79 12.61
C LEU A 575 13.53 6.31 12.50
N TYR A 576 13.97 6.83 11.36
CA TYR A 576 14.00 8.26 11.03
C TYR A 576 14.95 9.12 11.86
N THR A 577 15.94 8.52 12.52
CA THR A 577 17.02 9.32 13.14
C THR A 577 17.80 10.12 12.11
N SER A 578 18.46 11.18 12.56
CA SER A 578 19.42 11.93 11.73
C SER A 578 20.87 11.54 12.06
N ASN A 579 21.10 10.96 13.24
CA ASN A 579 22.38 10.43 13.69
C ASN A 579 22.16 9.01 14.26
N GLY A 580 23.10 8.10 14.02
CA GLY A 580 23.00 6.70 14.45
C GLY A 580 22.98 6.48 15.98
N ASN A 581 23.25 7.53 16.77
CA ASN A 581 23.15 7.52 18.24
C ASN A 581 21.83 8.06 18.79
N ASP A 582 20.99 8.67 17.94
CA ASP A 582 19.73 9.26 18.38
C ASP A 582 18.67 8.19 18.63
N LEU A 583 17.69 8.53 19.47
CA LEU A 583 16.48 7.73 19.65
C LEU A 583 15.46 8.09 18.57
N GLY A 584 15.04 7.10 17.80
CA GLY A 584 14.04 7.22 16.75
C GLY A 584 12.71 6.56 17.11
N LEU A 585 11.88 6.33 16.09
CA LEU A 585 10.62 5.60 16.23
C LEU A 585 10.81 4.09 16.10
N ASP A 586 9.72 3.35 16.28
CA ASP A 586 9.63 1.90 16.12
C ASP A 586 8.59 1.55 15.05
N ALA A 587 9.03 1.07 13.89
CA ALA A 587 8.16 0.75 12.77
C ALA A 587 7.10 -0.30 13.12
N ILE A 588 7.44 -1.31 13.94
CA ILE A 588 6.50 -2.38 14.31
C ILE A 588 5.42 -1.84 15.25
N SER A 589 5.81 -0.99 16.20
CA SER A 589 4.84 -0.30 17.06
C SER A 589 3.88 0.54 16.23
N LEU A 590 4.40 1.29 15.25
CA LEU A 590 3.59 2.10 14.32
C LEU A 590 2.67 1.24 13.46
N ASP A 591 3.14 0.13 12.91
CA ASP A 591 2.35 -0.75 12.06
C ASP A 591 1.24 -1.49 12.83
N ILE A 592 1.51 -1.90 14.08
CA ILE A 592 0.47 -2.47 14.96
C ILE A 592 -0.62 -1.44 15.24
N GLU A 593 -0.24 -0.21 15.61
CA GLU A 593 -1.21 0.86 15.87
C GLU A 593 -1.98 1.24 14.59
N ARG A 594 -1.31 1.28 13.43
CA ARG A 594 -1.95 1.49 12.13
C ARG A 594 -2.97 0.41 11.80
N GLY A 595 -2.66 -0.86 12.06
CA GLY A 595 -3.63 -1.94 11.90
C GLY A 595 -4.87 -1.78 12.80
N ARG A 596 -4.71 -1.26 14.02
CA ARG A 596 -5.83 -0.97 14.94
C ARG A 596 -6.63 0.25 14.53
N ASP A 597 -5.97 1.30 14.06
CA ASP A 597 -6.57 2.53 13.51
C ASP A 597 -7.35 2.26 12.21
N HIS A 598 -6.90 1.29 11.42
CA HIS A 598 -7.59 0.84 10.22
C HIS A 598 -8.71 -0.17 10.49
N GLY A 599 -8.94 -0.50 11.77
CA GLY A 599 -9.96 -1.45 12.18
C GLY A 599 -9.74 -2.85 11.63
N LEU A 600 -8.49 -3.28 11.41
CA LEU A 600 -8.20 -4.64 10.98
C LEU A 600 -8.58 -5.63 12.10
N PRO A 601 -9.39 -6.67 11.79
CA PRO A 601 -9.56 -7.84 12.64
C PRO A 601 -8.24 -8.45 13.13
N GLY A 602 -8.31 -9.25 14.19
CA GLY A 602 -7.18 -10.03 14.67
C GLY A 602 -6.72 -11.07 13.63
N TYR A 603 -5.44 -11.43 13.69
CA TYR A 603 -4.78 -12.43 12.84
C TYR A 603 -5.58 -13.72 12.65
N ASN A 604 -6.20 -14.24 13.71
CA ASN A 604 -6.94 -15.50 13.67
C ASN A 604 -8.18 -15.47 12.74
N TYR A 605 -8.76 -14.30 12.49
CA TYR A 605 -9.84 -14.14 11.50
C TYR A 605 -9.32 -14.32 10.07
N TYR A 606 -8.12 -13.81 9.78
CA TYR A 606 -7.48 -13.94 8.48
C TYR A 606 -6.91 -15.33 8.24
N ARG A 607 -6.42 -16.03 9.29
CA ARG A 607 -6.12 -17.45 9.21
C ARG A 607 -7.31 -18.24 8.68
N ARG A 608 -8.49 -18.03 9.28
CA ARG A 608 -9.73 -18.68 8.85
C ARG A 608 -10.10 -18.30 7.42
N TYR A 609 -10.00 -17.02 7.06
CA TYR A 609 -10.25 -16.55 5.69
C TYR A 609 -9.35 -17.28 4.67
N CYS A 610 -8.08 -17.49 5.03
CA CYS A 610 -7.10 -18.17 4.20
C CYS A 610 -7.19 -19.71 4.25
N GLY A 611 -8.27 -20.27 4.78
CA GLY A 611 -8.51 -21.72 4.84
C GLY A 611 -7.72 -22.46 5.92
N LEU A 612 -7.05 -21.74 6.83
CA LEU A 612 -6.37 -22.36 7.97
C LEU A 612 -7.36 -22.59 9.13
N PRO A 613 -7.15 -23.61 9.97
CA PRO A 613 -7.96 -23.80 11.17
C PRO A 613 -7.90 -22.58 12.09
N ALA A 614 -9.08 -22.15 12.57
CA ALA A 614 -9.18 -21.07 13.55
C ALA A 614 -8.66 -21.56 14.91
N ALA A 615 -7.70 -20.84 15.47
CA ALA A 615 -7.12 -21.14 16.77
C ALA A 615 -8.11 -20.84 17.90
N LYS A 616 -8.34 -21.80 18.80
CA LYS A 616 -9.11 -21.64 20.03
C LYS A 616 -8.18 -21.36 21.22
N THR A 617 -6.98 -21.92 21.17
CA THR A 617 -5.92 -21.74 22.16
C THR A 617 -4.63 -21.32 21.45
N PHE A 618 -3.64 -20.83 22.21
CA PHE A 618 -2.34 -20.47 21.62
C PHE A 618 -1.58 -21.69 21.09
N ASP A 619 -1.81 -22.89 21.62
CA ASP A 619 -1.16 -24.11 21.12
C ASP A 619 -1.58 -24.44 19.69
N ASP A 620 -2.77 -24.00 19.25
CA ASP A 620 -3.24 -24.20 17.88
C ASP A 620 -2.41 -23.41 16.84
N PHE A 621 -1.59 -22.45 17.27
CA PHE A 621 -0.65 -21.74 16.39
C PHE A 621 0.63 -22.53 16.10
N LEU A 622 0.87 -23.67 16.77
CA LEU A 622 2.09 -24.47 16.56
C LEU A 622 2.20 -25.11 15.17
N ASP A 623 1.13 -25.04 14.37
CA ASP A 623 1.12 -25.50 12.99
C ASP A 623 2.06 -24.69 12.08
N TYR A 624 2.13 -23.37 12.28
CA TYR A 624 2.96 -22.47 11.48
C TYR A 624 3.81 -21.50 12.29
N ILE A 625 3.54 -21.29 13.59
CA ILE A 625 4.32 -20.40 14.44
C ILE A 625 5.35 -21.20 15.26
N PRO A 626 6.65 -20.82 15.29
CA PRO A 626 7.64 -21.47 16.14
C PRO A 626 7.26 -21.49 17.63
N THR A 627 7.61 -22.56 18.34
CA THR A 627 7.23 -22.77 19.74
C THR A 627 7.68 -21.62 20.64
N GLU A 628 8.87 -21.06 20.41
CA GLU A 628 9.36 -19.90 21.14
C GLU A 628 8.46 -18.68 20.94
N MET A 629 8.11 -18.39 19.69
CA MET A 629 7.25 -17.25 19.35
C MET A 629 5.84 -17.42 19.90
N MET A 630 5.27 -18.62 19.80
CA MET A 630 3.97 -18.93 20.39
C MET A 630 3.95 -18.69 21.91
N ARG A 631 5.01 -19.09 22.63
CA ARG A 631 5.14 -18.82 24.07
C ARG A 631 5.14 -17.33 24.36
N LYS A 632 5.89 -16.53 23.59
CA LYS A 632 5.87 -15.06 23.72
C LYS A 632 4.48 -14.49 23.47
N LEU A 633 3.80 -14.90 22.39
CA LEU A 633 2.44 -14.46 22.09
C LEU A 633 1.45 -14.77 23.23
N ARG A 634 1.54 -15.96 23.82
CA ARG A 634 0.72 -16.37 24.98
C ARG A 634 0.93 -15.48 26.20
N THR A 635 2.14 -14.97 26.41
CA THR A 635 2.43 -14.07 27.54
C THR A 635 1.93 -12.65 27.33
N ILE A 636 1.80 -12.21 26.07
CA ILE A 636 1.49 -10.82 25.72
C ILE A 636 -0.01 -10.63 25.46
N TYR A 637 -0.62 -11.54 24.72
CA TYR A 637 -2.03 -11.47 24.35
C TYR A 637 -2.88 -12.37 25.25
N SER A 638 -4.10 -11.92 25.56
CA SER A 638 -5.02 -12.68 26.42
C SER A 638 -5.74 -13.82 25.68
N HIS A 639 -5.85 -13.75 24.35
CA HIS A 639 -6.54 -14.74 23.53
C HIS A 639 -5.98 -14.75 22.09
N PRO A 640 -6.00 -15.88 21.34
CA PRO A 640 -5.55 -15.95 19.94
C PRO A 640 -6.21 -14.92 19.00
N ASN A 641 -7.49 -14.60 19.23
CA ASN A 641 -8.22 -13.57 18.47
C ASN A 641 -7.71 -12.14 18.68
N ASP A 642 -6.88 -11.90 19.70
CA ASP A 642 -6.37 -10.57 20.04
C ASP A 642 -5.06 -10.24 19.33
N VAL A 643 -4.37 -11.24 18.78
CA VAL A 643 -3.11 -11.07 18.05
C VAL A 643 -3.36 -10.20 16.82
N ASP A 644 -2.63 -9.09 16.70
CA ASP A 644 -2.76 -8.18 15.57
C ASP A 644 -2.29 -8.85 14.27
N LEU A 645 -2.91 -8.54 13.13
CA LEU A 645 -2.64 -9.22 11.85
C LEU A 645 -1.15 -9.21 11.49
N ILE A 646 -0.48 -8.05 11.61
CA ILE A 646 0.93 -7.94 11.29
C ILE A 646 1.80 -8.84 12.17
N VAL A 647 1.50 -8.90 13.47
CA VAL A 647 2.23 -9.70 14.45
C VAL A 647 2.10 -11.18 14.13
N GLY A 648 0.88 -11.65 13.87
CA GLY A 648 0.64 -13.04 13.53
C GLY A 648 1.25 -13.45 12.19
N GLY A 649 1.11 -12.61 11.16
CA GLY A 649 1.67 -12.89 9.83
C GLY A 649 3.19 -12.91 9.79
N MET A 650 3.87 -12.04 10.56
CA MET A 650 5.33 -12.04 10.70
C MET A 650 5.86 -13.17 11.59
N ALA A 651 5.02 -13.73 12.46
CA ALA A 651 5.38 -14.83 13.36
C ALA A 651 5.32 -16.22 12.69
N GLU A 652 4.68 -16.33 11.52
CA GLU A 652 4.60 -17.58 10.75
C GLU A 652 5.96 -17.97 10.16
N ARG A 653 6.24 -19.27 10.11
CA ARG A 653 7.36 -19.82 9.36
C ARG A 653 7.12 -19.64 7.85
N PRO A 654 8.18 -19.41 7.05
CA PRO A 654 8.07 -19.39 5.59
C PRO A 654 7.43 -20.66 5.05
N ALA A 655 6.53 -20.50 4.06
CA ALA A 655 5.87 -21.62 3.41
C ALA A 655 6.66 -22.15 2.21
N ASP A 656 6.90 -23.47 2.18
CA ASP A 656 7.58 -24.19 1.10
C ASP A 656 8.93 -23.53 0.68
N ASP A 657 9.04 -23.13 -0.59
CA ASP A 657 10.19 -22.42 -1.18
C ASP A 657 10.05 -20.89 -1.17
N GLY A 658 9.00 -20.36 -0.55
CA GLY A 658 8.74 -18.92 -0.39
C GLY A 658 9.50 -18.27 0.77
N MET A 659 9.23 -16.98 0.98
CA MET A 659 9.78 -16.18 2.08
C MET A 659 8.80 -15.95 3.22
N ILE A 660 7.51 -16.01 2.94
CA ILE A 660 6.45 -15.58 3.86
C ILE A 660 5.57 -16.76 4.27
N GLY A 661 4.94 -16.61 5.43
CA GLY A 661 3.99 -17.59 5.96
C GLY A 661 2.69 -17.68 5.17
N PRO A 662 1.88 -18.73 5.41
CA PRO A 662 0.66 -19.00 4.65
C PRO A 662 -0.38 -17.87 4.67
N THR A 663 -0.54 -17.13 5.77
CA THR A 663 -1.55 -16.06 5.85
C THR A 663 -1.16 -14.86 5.00
N PHE A 664 0.08 -14.38 5.11
CA PHE A 664 0.57 -13.32 4.22
C PHE A 664 0.69 -13.79 2.76
N ARG A 665 1.05 -15.05 2.52
CA ARG A 665 1.05 -15.64 1.16
C ARG A 665 -0.34 -15.59 0.52
N CYS A 666 -1.37 -15.91 1.28
CA CYS A 666 -2.77 -15.82 0.87
C CYS A 666 -3.20 -14.38 0.56
N LEU A 667 -2.94 -13.42 1.47
CA LEU A 667 -3.34 -12.02 1.29
C LEU A 667 -2.60 -11.33 0.14
N ILE A 668 -1.29 -11.58 -0.01
CA ILE A 668 -0.51 -11.05 -1.14
C ILE A 668 -0.96 -11.70 -2.45
N TYR A 669 -1.22 -13.01 -2.46
CA TYR A 669 -1.80 -13.64 -3.64
C TYR A 669 -3.15 -13.02 -4.03
N GLU A 670 -4.04 -12.83 -3.05
CA GLU A 670 -5.35 -12.20 -3.27
C GLU A 670 -5.19 -10.84 -3.95
N GLN A 671 -4.32 -9.99 -3.40
CA GLN A 671 -4.08 -8.65 -3.92
C GLN A 671 -3.52 -8.67 -5.35
N PHE A 672 -2.43 -9.41 -5.61
CA PHE A 672 -1.78 -9.38 -6.94
C PHE A 672 -2.56 -10.17 -7.99
N SER A 673 -3.28 -11.22 -7.59
CA SER A 673 -4.22 -11.87 -8.51
C SER A 673 -5.35 -10.92 -8.90
N ARG A 674 -5.85 -10.11 -7.96
CA ARG A 674 -6.85 -9.07 -8.24
C ARG A 674 -6.29 -7.96 -9.12
N SER A 675 -5.18 -7.34 -8.73
CA SER A 675 -4.54 -6.25 -9.49
C SER A 675 -4.28 -6.59 -10.95
N ARG A 676 -3.89 -7.85 -11.27
CA ARG A 676 -3.74 -8.28 -12.68
C ARG A 676 -5.07 -8.46 -13.41
N ARG A 677 -6.06 -9.08 -12.77
CA ARG A 677 -7.35 -9.43 -13.42
C ARG A 677 -8.30 -8.24 -13.54
N THR A 678 -8.11 -7.18 -12.76
CA THR A 678 -8.99 -5.99 -12.78
C THR A 678 -8.36 -4.80 -13.47
N ASP A 679 -7.18 -4.96 -14.07
CA ASP A 679 -6.49 -3.89 -14.78
C ASP A 679 -6.68 -4.05 -16.29
N ARG A 680 -7.56 -3.22 -16.88
CA ARG A 680 -7.86 -3.21 -18.32
C ARG A 680 -6.61 -3.01 -19.18
N PHE A 681 -5.63 -2.30 -18.64
CA PHE A 681 -4.40 -1.93 -19.32
C PHE A 681 -3.20 -2.80 -18.96
N PHE A 682 -3.39 -3.88 -18.19
CA PHE A 682 -2.30 -4.78 -17.81
C PHE A 682 -1.56 -5.26 -19.07
N TYR A 683 -0.23 -5.22 -19.07
CA TYR A 683 0.56 -5.20 -20.31
C TYR A 683 0.29 -6.38 -21.26
N ASP A 684 -0.01 -7.58 -20.73
CA ASP A 684 -0.30 -8.77 -21.52
C ASP A 684 -1.79 -8.99 -21.81
N SER A 685 -2.67 -8.07 -21.41
CA SER A 685 -4.11 -8.19 -21.59
C SER A 685 -4.54 -8.04 -23.05
N ALA A 686 -5.31 -9.02 -23.54
CA ALA A 686 -5.94 -9.00 -24.86
C ALA A 686 -7.13 -8.02 -24.94
N THR A 687 -7.68 -7.61 -23.81
CA THR A 687 -8.89 -6.75 -23.74
C THR A 687 -8.56 -5.26 -23.74
N GLN A 688 -7.27 -4.90 -23.79
CA GLN A 688 -6.85 -3.52 -24.04
C GLN A 688 -7.48 -3.02 -25.33
N PRO A 689 -7.92 -1.75 -25.42
CA PRO A 689 -8.39 -1.18 -26.69
C PRO A 689 -7.32 -1.23 -27.78
N HIS A 690 -6.05 -1.06 -27.36
CA HIS A 690 -4.88 -1.09 -28.24
C HIS A 690 -3.79 -1.98 -27.62
N PRO A 691 -3.90 -3.32 -27.65
CA PRO A 691 -2.89 -4.20 -27.06
C PRO A 691 -1.51 -3.98 -27.69
N PHE A 692 -0.43 -4.23 -26.94
CA PHE A 692 0.90 -4.33 -27.55
C PHE A 692 0.88 -5.40 -28.66
N THR A 693 1.58 -5.17 -29.78
CA THR A 693 1.67 -6.18 -30.84
C THR A 693 2.40 -7.44 -30.35
N PRO A 694 2.27 -8.58 -31.04
CA PRO A 694 3.00 -9.80 -30.66
C PRO A 694 4.52 -9.61 -30.58
N GLU A 695 5.09 -8.78 -31.46
CA GLU A 695 6.51 -8.43 -31.47
C GLU A 695 6.87 -7.59 -30.24
N GLN A 696 6.10 -6.54 -29.95
CA GLN A 696 6.29 -5.69 -28.77
C GLN A 696 6.20 -6.50 -27.47
N LEU A 697 5.18 -7.37 -27.36
CA LEU A 697 4.99 -8.22 -26.19
C LEU A 697 6.11 -9.25 -26.03
N THR A 698 6.70 -9.72 -27.12
CA THR A 698 7.88 -10.60 -27.07
C THR A 698 9.08 -9.86 -26.48
N GLN A 699 9.29 -8.59 -26.86
CA GLN A 699 10.36 -7.77 -26.30
C GLN A 699 10.14 -7.45 -24.82
N LEU A 700 8.93 -7.07 -24.43
CA LEU A 700 8.59 -6.81 -23.02
C LEU A 700 8.79 -8.02 -22.11
N ARG A 701 8.71 -9.25 -22.63
CA ARG A 701 8.93 -10.48 -21.85
C ARG A 701 10.39 -10.83 -21.64
N ASN A 702 11.30 -10.12 -22.29
CA ASN A 702 12.74 -10.28 -22.12
C ASN A 702 13.30 -9.40 -20.98
N VAL A 703 12.56 -8.38 -20.55
CA VAL A 703 13.02 -7.44 -19.53
C VAL A 703 13.27 -8.16 -18.20
N THR A 704 14.35 -7.75 -17.55
CA THR A 704 14.72 -8.18 -16.19
C THR A 704 15.18 -6.96 -15.42
N LEU A 705 15.06 -6.97 -14.10
CA LEU A 705 15.60 -5.87 -13.28
C LEU A 705 17.13 -5.73 -13.45
N ALA A 706 17.83 -6.83 -13.76
CA ALA A 706 19.25 -6.81 -14.13
C ALA A 706 19.53 -5.95 -15.36
N ARG A 707 18.69 -6.06 -16.40
CA ARG A 707 18.81 -5.25 -17.62
C ARG A 707 18.60 -3.77 -17.33
N ILE A 708 17.56 -3.45 -16.56
CA ILE A 708 17.27 -2.07 -16.14
C ILE A 708 18.47 -1.44 -15.41
N PHE A 709 19.12 -2.18 -14.51
CA PHE A 709 20.33 -1.70 -13.84
C PHE A 709 21.50 -1.52 -14.81
N CYS A 710 21.71 -2.46 -15.72
CA CYS A 710 22.79 -2.36 -16.71
C CYS A 710 22.60 -1.20 -17.70
N ASP A 711 21.38 -0.85 -18.09
CA ASP A 711 21.12 0.23 -19.06
C ASP A 711 21.15 1.63 -18.44
N ASN A 712 20.89 1.73 -17.13
CA ASN A 712 20.66 3.02 -16.48
C ASN A 712 21.65 3.35 -15.36
N GLY A 713 22.52 2.42 -14.96
CA GLY A 713 23.65 2.67 -14.06
C GLY A 713 24.77 3.44 -14.75
N ASP A 714 25.64 4.10 -13.98
CA ASP A 714 26.70 4.95 -14.53
C ASP A 714 27.92 4.13 -15.02
N ASP A 715 28.31 3.09 -14.27
CA ASP A 715 29.40 2.13 -14.55
C ASP A 715 29.02 0.69 -14.11
N ILE A 716 27.80 0.25 -14.43
CA ILE A 716 27.40 -1.15 -14.20
C ILE A 716 27.80 -2.00 -15.40
N THR A 717 28.91 -2.73 -15.27
CA THR A 717 29.44 -3.58 -16.36
C THR A 717 29.11 -5.05 -16.20
N HIS A 718 28.82 -5.50 -14.96
CA HIS A 718 28.52 -6.88 -14.65
C HIS A 718 27.30 -7.00 -13.72
N MET A 719 26.41 -7.93 -14.05
CA MET A 719 25.23 -8.25 -13.26
C MET A 719 24.87 -9.73 -13.42
N GLN A 720 24.20 -10.31 -12.44
CA GLN A 720 23.56 -11.62 -12.60
C GLN A 720 22.14 -11.46 -13.13
N ARG A 721 21.63 -12.49 -13.82
CA ARG A 721 20.33 -12.42 -14.50
C ARG A 721 19.17 -12.10 -13.57
N ASN A 722 19.11 -12.74 -12.40
CA ASN A 722 18.07 -12.49 -11.41
C ASN A 722 18.69 -11.78 -10.20
N VAL A 723 18.44 -10.47 -10.08
CA VAL A 723 19.03 -9.64 -9.02
C VAL A 723 18.46 -9.93 -7.64
N PHE A 724 17.30 -10.58 -7.53
CA PHE A 724 16.67 -10.98 -6.26
C PHE A 724 17.38 -12.14 -5.56
N LEU A 725 18.30 -12.80 -6.26
CA LEU A 725 19.13 -13.88 -5.76
C LEU A 725 20.60 -13.50 -5.86
N LYS A 726 21.37 -13.85 -4.83
CA LYS A 726 22.81 -13.58 -4.83
C LYS A 726 23.50 -14.30 -6.00
N PRO A 727 24.65 -13.80 -6.47
CA PRO A 727 25.45 -14.53 -7.44
C PRO A 727 25.80 -15.93 -6.94
N GLN A 728 25.44 -16.95 -7.73
CA GLN A 728 25.68 -18.37 -7.42
C GLN A 728 25.62 -19.20 -8.71
N ALA A 729 25.87 -20.51 -8.61
CA ALA A 729 25.74 -21.41 -9.76
C ALA A 729 24.33 -21.32 -10.38
N GLY A 730 24.26 -21.09 -11.70
CA GLY A 730 23.02 -20.84 -12.45
C GLY A 730 22.46 -19.41 -12.36
N ASN A 731 23.14 -18.51 -11.64
CA ASN A 731 22.87 -17.08 -11.56
C ASN A 731 24.19 -16.32 -11.41
N GLU A 732 25.18 -16.68 -12.22
CA GLU A 732 26.52 -16.10 -12.18
C GLU A 732 26.51 -14.64 -12.66
N LEU A 733 27.54 -13.89 -12.27
CA LEU A 733 27.79 -12.58 -12.85
C LEU A 733 28.13 -12.73 -14.34
N ARG A 734 27.47 -11.93 -15.17
CA ARG A 734 27.70 -11.85 -16.61
C ARG A 734 27.91 -10.40 -16.99
N ARG A 735 28.61 -10.19 -18.10
CA ARG A 735 28.77 -8.84 -18.64
C ARG A 735 27.41 -8.32 -19.06
N CYS A 736 27.14 -7.05 -18.84
CA CYS A 736 25.92 -6.39 -19.32
C CYS A 736 25.83 -6.41 -20.87
N THR A 737 26.93 -6.70 -21.57
CA THR A 737 26.99 -6.91 -23.02
C THR A 737 26.76 -8.36 -23.46
N ASP A 738 26.59 -9.30 -22.53
CA ASP A 738 26.14 -10.67 -22.82
C ASP A 738 24.61 -10.67 -22.93
N PHE A 739 24.10 -10.29 -24.11
CA PHE A 739 22.67 -10.16 -24.39
C PHE A 739 21.92 -11.51 -24.40
N GLU A 740 22.62 -12.64 -24.43
CA GLU A 740 21.98 -13.96 -24.23
C GLU A 740 21.68 -14.20 -22.74
N ALA A 741 22.59 -13.78 -21.86
CA ALA A 741 22.41 -13.89 -20.43
C ALA A 741 21.51 -12.79 -19.83
N ILE A 742 21.67 -11.55 -20.30
CA ILE A 742 20.92 -10.36 -19.85
C ILE A 742 20.30 -9.67 -21.08
N PRO A 743 19.16 -10.20 -21.57
CA PRO A 743 18.51 -9.69 -22.78
C PRO A 743 18.13 -8.21 -22.68
N SER A 744 18.27 -7.48 -23.78
CA SER A 744 17.73 -6.13 -23.96
C SER A 744 16.34 -6.15 -24.57
N VAL A 745 15.57 -5.10 -24.31
CA VAL A 745 14.29 -4.84 -24.95
C VAL A 745 14.56 -4.14 -26.28
N ASP A 746 14.29 -4.79 -27.41
CA ASP A 746 14.49 -4.18 -28.73
C ASP A 746 13.31 -3.25 -29.09
N LEU A 747 13.52 -1.94 -28.97
CA LEU A 747 12.50 -0.94 -29.28
C LEU A 747 12.18 -0.79 -30.77
N PHE A 748 12.90 -1.47 -31.68
CA PHE A 748 12.55 -1.47 -33.10
C PHE A 748 11.13 -2.01 -33.36
N ALA A 749 10.58 -2.82 -32.45
CA ALA A 749 9.20 -3.27 -32.52
C ALA A 749 8.16 -2.12 -32.43
N TRP A 750 8.56 -0.91 -32.02
CA TRP A 750 7.75 0.31 -31.99
C TRP A 750 7.99 1.25 -33.18
N ALA A 751 8.87 0.89 -34.14
CA ALA A 751 9.11 1.71 -35.32
C ALA A 751 7.92 1.66 -36.31
N GLU A 752 7.33 2.81 -36.62
CA GLU A 752 6.22 2.92 -37.58
C GLU A 752 6.72 2.85 -39.04
N ARG A 753 7.89 3.45 -39.33
CA ARG A 753 8.46 3.48 -40.69
C ARG A 753 8.86 2.09 -41.21
N ALA A 754 9.16 1.13 -40.34
CA ALA A 754 9.48 -0.24 -40.73
C ALA A 754 8.27 -1.02 -41.26
N LYS A 755 7.03 -0.58 -40.95
CA LYS A 755 5.78 -1.19 -41.42
C LYS A 755 5.31 -0.63 -42.77
N ALA A 756 5.86 0.48 -43.24
CA ALA A 756 5.53 1.07 -44.55
C ALA A 756 6.29 0.41 -45.73
N TYR A 757 7.30 -0.42 -45.44
CA TYR A 757 8.15 -1.11 -46.44
C TYR A 757 8.07 -2.65 -46.38
N ARG A 758 7.14 -3.21 -45.60
CA ARG A 758 6.71 -4.61 -45.67
C ARG A 758 5.29 -4.65 -46.22
#